data_AF-A0A923TJE7-F1
#
_entry.id   AF-A0A923TJE7-F1
#
_cell.length_a   1.000
_cell.length_b   1.000
_cell.length_c   1.000
_cell.angle_alpha   90.00
_cell.angle_beta   90.00
_cell.angle_gamma   90.00
#
_symmetry.space_group_name_H-M   'P 1'
#
loop_
_entity.id
_entity.type
_entity.pdbx_description
1 polymer ?
#
loop_
_entity_poly.entity_id
_entity_poly.type
_entity_poly.pdbx_seq_one_letter_code
_entity_poly.pdbx_strand_id
1 'polypeptide(L)'
;MTRLRAAAAVAALAVAIPGAFGALGADRLPTPTRCSDGVVQRLGDWESIKGPEFTPRPLGAGQEITSYAVAPYAPQRRWVTNGTSVERTDDSGCTWREVHVLPAAPTDEDPQSVATSRIVELVVPEDERAGDRLLLVVQDEGGAPHVLVSDDGGIAPFSRRDDGLPARADATDLLVAASNPEFLFLSVQIARPTEPAATPAPLPVPDLPVVPPLPGTAGPAAAASPGALYASVDGGRTWEPRVDVTDLGPTSDGIDRLAGDPIAPNRLWALSDGVLRASVDGGRTFDGPGPTPEQQRARGWTVTAVVAATRPSQPARVLALSSTSAQGGGPRLLRSTDGGRSYDEAPAPGPVGTAVLVGADRDLLAVSTTDDPARLLTAFAPFGPDPVFTERTPLPTRDALAVSTDRSGTPTLHARASRVLLRYLGAAVAVRPPAASASIGAAVGGMGLPPLTRASLTPASVELVLPAGGQRTVQHVLTPPRRATPLDLYVLLDTSESMLDDLDRVRADLAALVARLRAQGLDVQVGLGEFKGGESSVAYRRVVGIGPDVGAFTRGLASLRADGFGEEAQLIALEQALTGRGETSAALVPAACKLGPSDPDRFVRSERRTAPPVTPGQQADFRPGAVPVVLTVTDTNFLRPAGTPLTPACRVDVAGVAQRYRTAGIYQVGLGLDDVDNPQRAADLLQGAAITGALQPAGTVCAPGIAAGPQPPAVCRRAVDLAPSLARLTTLTAEPVDLEIAVAAGSRTVRPQVARLAGVDLRGALPAVLPVTYSCQGLSAGRYVGGVEVRLAGRAVAAATARVTCQPPPLAPPAPRLALPESLAVTAPVLALLPPPAVPPPPPPPAQGLQTQAQTQPQAQAQSQLQTGTQDQQQAQAELALALQDDRDEQ
;
A
#
# COMPACT_ATOMS: atom_id res chain seq x y z
N MET A 1 -81.67 -27.94 9.46
CA MET A 1 -81.88 -28.80 8.28
C MET A 1 -80.70 -28.60 7.35
N THR A 2 -79.97 -29.69 7.10
CA THR A 2 -78.96 -29.94 6.05
C THR A 2 -78.52 -28.77 5.15
N ARG A 3 -77.20 -28.49 5.13
CA ARG A 3 -76.36 -28.56 3.92
C ARG A 3 -74.85 -28.44 4.20
N LEU A 4 -74.12 -29.31 3.49
CA LEU A 4 -72.67 -29.52 3.40
C LEU A 4 -71.86 -28.30 2.92
N ARG A 5 -70.58 -28.25 3.30
CA ARG A 5 -69.42 -28.37 2.37
C ARG A 5 -68.11 -28.64 3.11
N ALA A 6 -67.29 -29.50 2.50
CA ALA A 6 -66.07 -30.10 3.00
C ALA A 6 -64.81 -29.28 2.67
N ALA A 7 -63.73 -29.47 3.45
CA ALA A 7 -62.35 -29.38 2.96
C ALA A 7 -61.43 -30.22 3.87
N ALA A 8 -60.52 -30.95 3.22
CA ALA A 8 -59.76 -32.09 3.72
C ALA A 8 -58.46 -31.72 4.46
N ALA A 9 -58.08 -32.57 5.41
CA ALA A 9 -56.77 -32.55 6.07
C ALA A 9 -55.77 -33.44 5.31
N VAL A 10 -54.67 -32.86 4.86
CA VAL A 10 -53.47 -33.58 4.40
C VAL A 10 -52.40 -33.42 5.47
N ALA A 11 -52.04 -34.51 6.13
CA ALA A 11 -50.92 -34.57 7.07
C ALA A 11 -49.61 -34.70 6.28
N ALA A 12 -48.71 -33.72 6.42
CA ALA A 12 -47.35 -33.78 5.89
C ALA A 12 -46.41 -34.31 6.99
N LEU A 13 -45.77 -35.45 6.72
CA LEU A 13 -44.63 -35.97 7.46
C LEU A 13 -43.42 -35.05 7.21
N ALA A 14 -42.94 -34.35 8.23
CA ALA A 14 -41.66 -33.66 8.20
C ALA A 14 -40.55 -34.63 8.63
N VAL A 15 -39.72 -35.05 7.66
CA VAL A 15 -38.46 -35.76 7.93
C VAL A 15 -37.43 -34.73 8.38
N ALA A 16 -37.05 -34.78 9.66
CA ALA A 16 -35.97 -33.97 10.21
C ALA A 16 -34.63 -34.49 9.68
N ILE A 17 -34.00 -33.75 8.77
CA ILE A 17 -32.60 -33.93 8.43
C ILE A 17 -31.80 -33.18 9.50
N PRO A 18 -30.94 -33.83 10.31
CA PRO A 18 -30.00 -33.14 11.17
C PRO A 18 -28.95 -32.46 10.29
N GLY A 19 -29.24 -31.22 9.89
CA GLY A 19 -28.27 -30.34 9.27
C GLY A 19 -27.18 -30.04 10.29
N ALA A 20 -25.94 -30.38 9.95
CA ALA A 20 -24.74 -29.89 10.62
C ALA A 20 -24.62 -28.38 10.41
N PHE A 21 -25.45 -27.60 11.09
CA PHE A 21 -25.15 -26.20 11.36
C PHE A 21 -24.02 -26.21 12.37
N GLY A 22 -22.79 -26.06 11.88
CA GLY A 22 -21.64 -25.77 12.74
C GLY A 22 -22.02 -24.62 13.66
N ALA A 23 -21.88 -24.82 14.96
CA ALA A 23 -22.14 -23.80 15.96
C ALA A 23 -21.43 -22.51 15.56
N LEU A 24 -22.19 -21.52 15.08
CA LEU A 24 -21.71 -20.15 14.96
C LEU A 24 -21.29 -19.78 16.38
N GLY A 25 -19.98 -19.62 16.58
CA GLY A 25 -19.43 -19.32 17.90
C GLY A 25 -20.17 -18.12 18.46
N ALA A 26 -20.75 -18.27 19.66
CA ALA A 26 -21.41 -17.17 20.33
C ALA A 26 -20.45 -15.98 20.36
N ASP A 27 -20.87 -14.86 19.75
CA ASP A 27 -20.09 -13.62 19.73
C ASP A 27 -19.66 -13.31 21.15
N ARG A 28 -18.34 -13.35 21.40
CA ARG A 28 -17.80 -13.06 22.73
C ARG A 28 -18.00 -11.58 22.99
N LEU A 29 -18.96 -11.26 23.85
CA LEU A 29 -19.10 -9.92 24.39
C LEU A 29 -17.80 -9.51 25.10
N PRO A 30 -17.38 -8.24 25.02
CA PRO A 30 -16.23 -7.75 25.76
C PRO A 30 -16.38 -8.04 27.26
N THR A 31 -15.31 -8.48 27.91
CA THR A 31 -15.33 -8.75 29.35
C THR A 31 -15.58 -7.44 30.11
N PRO A 32 -16.59 -7.39 31.00
CA PRO A 32 -16.81 -6.23 31.87
C PRO A 32 -15.58 -5.96 32.74
N THR A 33 -15.29 -4.69 32.93
CA THR A 33 -14.22 -4.20 33.80
C THR A 33 -14.55 -4.54 35.25
N ARG A 34 -13.56 -5.00 36.02
CA ARG A 34 -13.70 -5.33 37.45
C ARG A 34 -12.74 -4.48 38.26
N CYS A 35 -13.26 -3.46 38.95
CA CYS A 35 -12.52 -2.63 39.90
C CYS A 35 -13.05 -2.84 41.32
N SER A 36 -12.39 -2.21 42.31
CA SER A 36 -12.99 -2.00 43.63
C SER A 36 -14.30 -1.22 43.51
N ASP A 37 -15.20 -1.42 44.49
CA ASP A 37 -16.57 -0.91 44.44
C ASP A 37 -16.64 0.60 44.14
N GLY A 38 -17.42 0.96 43.12
CA GLY A 38 -17.77 2.35 42.80
C GLY A 38 -16.94 3.05 41.71
N VAL A 39 -15.80 2.50 41.29
CA VAL A 39 -14.96 3.11 40.23
C VAL A 39 -15.54 2.91 38.83
N VAL A 40 -16.08 1.71 38.58
CA VAL A 40 -16.80 1.39 37.34
C VAL A 40 -18.25 1.07 37.68
N GLN A 41 -19.17 1.78 37.05
CA GLN A 41 -20.60 1.60 37.22
C GLN A 41 -21.22 1.15 35.90
N ARG A 42 -22.14 0.17 35.95
CA ARG A 42 -22.84 -0.28 34.76
C ARG A 42 -24.11 0.53 34.54
N LEU A 43 -24.23 1.13 33.35
CA LEU A 43 -25.37 1.91 32.89
C LEU A 43 -25.98 1.21 31.66
N GLY A 44 -26.72 0.13 31.89
CA GLY A 44 -27.23 -0.73 30.82
C GLY A 44 -26.11 -1.43 30.06
N ASP A 45 -25.97 -1.12 28.78
CA ASP A 45 -24.90 -1.61 27.89
C ASP A 45 -23.59 -0.81 28.02
N TRP A 46 -23.57 0.22 28.86
CA TRP A 46 -22.40 1.06 29.10
C TRP A 46 -21.71 0.74 30.42
N GLU A 47 -20.39 0.92 30.43
CA GLU A 47 -19.60 1.13 31.64
C GLU A 47 -19.29 2.62 31.76
N SER A 48 -19.62 3.20 32.91
CA SER A 48 -19.14 4.52 33.34
C SER A 48 -17.93 4.31 34.23
N ILE A 49 -16.77 4.75 33.76
CA ILE A 49 -15.49 4.68 34.44
C ILE A 49 -15.20 6.06 35.04
N LYS A 50 -15.05 6.15 36.37
CA LYS A 50 -14.66 7.38 37.05
C LYS A 50 -13.27 7.82 36.54
N GLY A 51 -13.16 9.09 36.12
CA GLY A 51 -11.88 9.69 35.78
C GLY A 51 -10.94 9.82 37.00
N PRO A 52 -9.66 10.15 36.76
CA PRO A 52 -8.71 10.45 37.84
C PRO A 52 -9.12 11.70 38.61
N GLU A 53 -8.57 11.83 39.83
CA GLU A 53 -8.54 13.10 40.54
C GLU A 53 -7.21 13.78 40.19
N PHE A 54 -7.25 14.71 39.25
CA PHE A 54 -6.07 15.42 38.78
C PHE A 54 -5.46 16.24 39.93
N THR A 55 -4.14 16.23 40.07
CA THR A 55 -3.45 17.03 41.10
C THR A 55 -3.77 18.53 40.91
N PRO A 56 -4.39 19.22 41.88
CA PRO A 56 -4.66 20.65 41.75
C PRO A 56 -3.36 21.45 41.68
N ARG A 57 -3.24 22.35 40.70
CA ARG A 57 -2.07 23.23 40.52
C ARG A 57 -2.51 24.68 40.42
N PRO A 58 -1.73 25.64 40.97
CA PRO A 58 -1.98 27.06 40.73
C PRO A 58 -2.01 27.34 39.23
N LEU A 59 -3.04 28.04 38.75
CA LEU A 59 -3.30 28.31 37.32
C LEU A 59 -3.55 27.06 36.45
N GLY A 60 -3.55 25.86 37.04
CA GLY A 60 -3.85 24.62 36.37
C GLY A 60 -5.33 24.52 36.00
N ALA A 61 -5.64 23.63 35.06
CA ALA A 61 -7.01 23.34 34.70
C ALA A 61 -7.78 22.62 35.82
N GLY A 62 -9.11 22.58 35.67
CA GLY A 62 -10.00 21.95 36.64
C GLY A 62 -9.89 20.41 36.70
N GLN A 63 -10.87 19.79 37.35
CA GLN A 63 -10.99 18.32 37.44
C GLN A 63 -11.70 17.72 36.23
N GLU A 64 -11.94 18.51 35.19
CA GLU A 64 -12.64 18.06 34.00
C GLU A 64 -11.67 17.39 33.05
N ILE A 65 -12.01 16.21 32.57
CA ILE A 65 -11.35 15.62 31.40
C ILE A 65 -11.61 16.59 30.24
N THR A 66 -10.61 16.89 29.42
CA THR A 66 -10.72 17.73 28.21
C THR A 66 -10.50 16.90 26.95
N SER A 67 -9.59 15.92 27.01
CA SER A 67 -9.33 14.95 25.95
C SER A 67 -8.98 13.57 26.51
N TYR A 68 -9.10 12.53 25.69
CA TYR A 68 -8.77 11.15 26.05
C TYR A 68 -8.26 10.37 24.83
N ALA A 69 -7.48 9.32 25.10
CA ALA A 69 -7.05 8.36 24.09
C ALA A 69 -7.13 6.93 24.64
N VAL A 70 -7.34 5.96 23.75
CA VAL A 70 -7.44 4.53 24.09
C VAL A 70 -6.43 3.76 23.25
N ALA A 71 -5.65 2.88 23.88
CA ALA A 71 -4.69 2.07 23.14
C ALA A 71 -5.46 1.11 22.20
N PRO A 72 -5.19 1.12 20.88
CA PRO A 72 -6.00 0.37 19.92
C PRO A 72 -6.04 -1.13 20.20
N TYR A 73 -4.92 -1.73 20.61
CA TYR A 73 -4.84 -3.19 20.84
C TYR A 73 -4.90 -3.60 22.31
N ALA A 74 -4.97 -2.63 23.22
CA ALA A 74 -5.00 -2.85 24.65
C ALA A 74 -5.98 -1.87 25.32
N PRO A 75 -7.31 -2.00 25.09
CA PRO A 75 -8.30 -0.99 25.49
C PRO A 75 -8.47 -0.82 27.01
N GLN A 76 -7.82 -1.65 27.82
CA GLN A 76 -7.63 -1.41 29.26
C GLN A 76 -6.65 -0.28 29.55
N ARG A 77 -5.77 0.04 28.60
CA ARG A 77 -4.85 1.15 28.66
C ARG A 77 -5.46 2.39 28.03
N ARG A 78 -5.53 3.46 28.81
CA ARG A 78 -6.13 4.72 28.40
C ARG A 78 -5.37 5.89 28.98
N TRP A 79 -5.49 7.02 28.33
CA TRP A 79 -4.97 8.29 28.77
C TRP A 79 -6.09 9.31 28.80
N VAL A 80 -6.04 10.20 29.78
CA VAL A 80 -6.92 11.36 29.87
C VAL A 80 -6.11 12.57 30.25
N THR A 81 -6.55 13.74 29.84
CA THR A 81 -5.97 15.01 30.25
C THR A 81 -7.05 15.95 30.73
N ASN A 82 -6.70 16.84 31.67
CA ASN A 82 -7.53 17.99 32.02
C ASN A 82 -7.10 19.28 31.30
N GLY A 83 -6.12 19.20 30.41
CA GLY A 83 -5.51 20.35 29.74
C GLY A 83 -4.19 20.81 30.37
N THR A 84 -3.78 20.28 31.52
CA THR A 84 -2.50 20.64 32.16
C THR A 84 -1.68 19.45 32.64
N SER A 85 -2.32 18.31 32.89
CA SER A 85 -1.66 17.04 33.14
C SER A 85 -2.28 15.89 32.35
N VAL A 86 -1.53 14.81 32.17
CA VAL A 86 -1.96 13.57 31.53
C VAL A 86 -1.88 12.45 32.56
N GLU A 87 -2.97 11.72 32.68
CA GLU A 87 -3.12 10.57 33.56
C GLU A 87 -3.28 9.31 32.72
N ARG A 88 -2.59 8.24 33.10
CA ARG A 88 -2.65 6.92 32.45
C ARG A 88 -3.30 5.91 33.38
N THR A 89 -4.10 5.03 32.79
CA THR A 89 -4.52 3.76 33.41
C THR A 89 -4.05 2.60 32.55
N ASP A 90 -3.71 1.48 33.17
CA ASP A 90 -3.41 0.20 32.50
C ASP A 90 -4.42 -0.90 32.87
N ASP A 91 -5.44 -0.58 33.68
CA ASP A 91 -6.40 -1.50 34.27
C ASP A 91 -7.86 -1.06 34.06
N SER A 92 -8.14 -0.44 32.92
CA SER A 92 -9.47 0.04 32.51
C SER A 92 -10.05 1.14 33.42
N GLY A 93 -9.18 1.89 34.10
CA GLY A 93 -9.54 3.02 34.95
C GLY A 93 -9.73 2.66 36.42
N CYS A 94 -9.33 1.46 36.87
CA CYS A 94 -9.35 1.13 38.29
C CYS A 94 -8.29 1.92 39.06
N THR A 95 -7.13 2.15 38.45
CA THR A 95 -6.06 3.00 38.95
C THR A 95 -5.60 3.97 37.87
N TRP A 96 -5.21 5.16 38.30
CA TRP A 96 -4.69 6.23 37.46
C TRP A 96 -3.34 6.71 38.01
N ARG A 97 -2.43 7.10 37.12
CA ARG A 97 -1.13 7.68 37.46
C ARG A 97 -0.78 8.85 36.55
N GLU A 98 -0.25 9.92 37.12
CA GLU A 98 0.23 11.08 36.37
C GLU A 98 1.47 10.66 35.57
N VAL A 99 1.41 10.84 34.25
CA VAL A 99 2.52 10.50 33.32
C VAL A 99 3.14 11.73 32.67
N HIS A 100 2.43 12.86 32.68
CA HIS A 100 2.96 14.14 32.21
C HIS A 100 2.25 15.30 32.89
N VAL A 101 2.97 16.39 33.11
CA VAL A 101 2.43 17.65 33.58
C VAL A 101 3.21 18.79 32.95
N LEU A 102 2.50 19.83 32.51
CA LEU A 102 3.14 21.09 32.13
C LEU A 102 3.83 21.69 33.37
N PRO A 103 5.02 22.31 33.21
CA PRO A 103 5.73 22.89 34.34
C PRO A 103 4.99 24.13 34.88
N ALA A 104 5.25 24.48 36.13
CA ALA A 104 4.56 25.60 36.79
C ALA A 104 4.93 26.96 36.19
N ALA A 105 6.13 27.08 35.64
CA ALA A 105 6.68 28.25 34.98
C ALA A 105 7.50 27.80 33.76
N PRO A 106 7.57 28.61 32.71
CA PRO A 106 8.37 28.30 31.53
C PRO A 106 9.86 28.33 31.88
N THR A 107 10.64 27.55 31.14
CA THR A 107 12.10 27.46 31.21
C THR A 107 12.70 27.60 29.82
N ASP A 108 14.01 27.81 29.72
CA ASP A 108 14.69 27.89 28.42
C ASP A 108 14.59 26.55 27.64
N GLU A 109 14.54 25.42 28.34
CA GLU A 109 14.40 24.09 27.76
C GLU A 109 12.94 23.73 27.43
N ASP A 110 12.00 24.18 28.27
CA ASP A 110 10.56 23.95 28.13
C ASP A 110 9.80 25.28 28.26
N PRO A 111 9.51 25.96 27.13
CA PRO A 111 8.81 27.25 27.15
C PRO A 111 7.33 27.12 27.51
N GLN A 112 6.79 25.90 27.59
CA GLN A 112 5.40 25.66 27.91
C GLN A 112 5.20 25.75 29.42
N SER A 113 4.01 26.14 29.87
CA SER A 113 3.69 26.12 31.30
C SER A 113 2.20 26.00 31.56
N VAL A 114 1.81 25.61 32.77
CA VAL A 114 0.39 25.65 33.18
C VAL A 114 -0.21 27.04 33.09
N ALA A 115 0.61 28.10 33.14
CA ALA A 115 0.13 29.48 33.07
C ALA A 115 -0.12 29.96 31.62
N THR A 116 0.55 29.35 30.64
CA THR A 116 0.59 29.87 29.25
C THR A 116 0.22 28.85 28.19
N SER A 117 0.05 27.57 28.55
CA SER A 117 -0.14 26.49 27.59
C SER A 117 -1.20 25.48 28.04
N ARG A 118 -1.82 24.79 27.09
CA ARG A 118 -2.84 23.75 27.35
C ARG A 118 -2.61 22.51 26.49
N ILE A 119 -2.76 21.33 27.06
CA ILE A 119 -2.84 20.07 26.32
C ILE A 119 -4.24 19.98 25.70
N VAL A 120 -4.32 20.15 24.39
CA VAL A 120 -5.61 20.21 23.67
C VAL A 120 -6.02 18.86 23.08
N GLU A 121 -5.06 17.98 22.79
CA GLU A 121 -5.33 16.69 22.16
C GLU A 121 -4.38 15.58 22.64
N LEU A 122 -4.91 14.35 22.72
CA LEU A 122 -4.18 13.12 22.99
C LEU A 122 -4.39 12.17 21.82
N VAL A 123 -3.31 11.70 21.18
CA VAL A 123 -3.40 10.80 20.03
C VAL A 123 -2.54 9.57 20.25
N VAL A 124 -3.12 8.39 20.00
CA VAL A 124 -2.41 7.10 20.00
C VAL A 124 -2.44 6.57 18.57
N PRO A 125 -1.29 6.23 17.97
CA PRO A 125 -1.27 5.66 16.63
C PRO A 125 -2.08 4.37 16.55
N GLU A 126 -2.86 4.22 15.48
CA GLU A 126 -3.68 3.01 15.27
C GLU A 126 -2.86 1.77 14.89
N ASP A 127 -1.59 1.97 14.57
CA ASP A 127 -0.67 0.94 14.12
C ASP A 127 -0.09 0.17 15.32
N GLU A 128 -0.23 -1.16 15.33
CA GLU A 128 0.28 -2.03 16.41
C GLU A 128 1.79 -1.85 16.66
N ARG A 129 2.51 -1.44 15.62
CA ARG A 129 3.98 -1.28 15.61
C ARG A 129 4.42 -0.06 16.40
N ALA A 130 3.50 0.86 16.67
CA ALA A 130 3.73 2.01 17.55
C ALA A 130 3.76 1.63 19.04
N GLY A 131 3.31 0.43 19.40
CA GLY A 131 3.27 -0.03 20.78
C GLY A 131 2.44 0.88 21.68
N ASP A 132 3.08 1.46 22.68
CA ASP A 132 2.45 2.33 23.69
C ASP A 132 2.57 3.82 23.35
N ARG A 133 3.06 4.17 22.14
CA ARG A 133 3.33 5.57 21.77
C ARG A 133 2.11 6.47 22.01
N LEU A 134 2.36 7.59 22.69
CA LEU A 134 1.37 8.64 22.92
C LEU A 134 1.93 9.97 22.41
N LEU A 135 1.11 10.69 21.65
CA LEU A 135 1.37 12.04 21.19
C LEU A 135 0.44 13.01 21.94
N LEU A 136 0.98 14.16 22.34
CA LEU A 136 0.26 15.27 22.94
C LEU A 136 0.35 16.46 22.00
N VAL A 137 -0.78 17.13 21.77
CA VAL A 137 -0.78 18.47 21.18
C VAL A 137 -0.90 19.48 22.31
N VAL A 138 0.09 20.34 22.45
CA VAL A 138 0.12 21.43 23.42
C VAL A 138 -0.01 22.75 22.68
N GLN A 139 -0.96 23.59 23.10
CA GLN A 139 -1.24 24.88 22.50
C GLN A 139 -0.84 25.99 23.48
N ASP A 140 0.02 26.91 23.05
CA ASP A 140 0.28 28.14 23.78
C ASP A 140 -0.89 29.14 23.61
N GLU A 141 -1.24 29.86 24.68
CA GLU A 141 -2.26 30.90 24.66
C GLU A 141 -1.86 32.02 23.68
N GLY A 142 -2.47 32.02 22.48
CA GLY A 142 -2.14 32.94 21.38
C GLY A 142 -0.78 32.68 20.72
N GLY A 143 -0.18 31.51 20.96
CA GLY A 143 1.19 31.16 20.55
C GLY A 143 1.27 29.99 19.55
N ALA A 144 2.38 29.25 19.62
CA ALA A 144 2.69 28.14 18.74
C ALA A 144 1.98 26.85 19.19
N PRO A 145 1.59 25.97 18.25
CA PRO A 145 1.28 24.60 18.56
C PRO A 145 2.58 23.80 18.74
N HIS A 146 2.55 22.86 19.68
CA HIS A 146 3.64 21.97 20.03
C HIS A 146 3.17 20.53 19.97
N VAL A 147 4.06 19.63 19.58
CA VAL A 147 3.81 18.19 19.60
C VAL A 147 4.86 17.53 20.50
N LEU A 148 4.37 16.82 21.51
CA LEU A 148 5.20 16.09 22.46
C LEU A 148 4.95 14.59 22.26
N VAL A 149 6.01 13.79 22.27
CA VAL A 149 5.92 12.35 22.00
C VAL A 149 6.61 11.55 23.09
N SER A 150 5.91 10.54 23.59
CA SER A 150 6.48 9.46 24.39
C SER A 150 6.29 8.13 23.66
N ASP A 151 7.37 7.40 23.42
CA ASP A 151 7.36 6.10 22.73
C ASP A 151 6.86 4.94 23.62
N ASP A 152 6.69 5.16 24.92
CA ASP A 152 6.26 4.15 25.91
C ASP A 152 5.00 4.55 26.70
N GLY A 153 4.26 5.54 26.19
CA GLY A 153 2.99 5.98 26.74
C GLY A 153 3.12 6.72 28.06
N GLY A 154 4.21 7.45 28.23
CA GLY A 154 4.51 8.31 29.37
C GLY A 154 5.19 7.59 30.54
N ILE A 155 5.89 6.48 30.30
CA ILE A 155 6.78 5.88 31.31
C ILE A 155 8.11 6.65 31.33
N ALA A 156 8.65 6.94 30.15
CA ALA A 156 9.72 7.90 29.94
C ALA A 156 9.16 9.32 29.76
N PRO A 157 9.96 10.36 30.09
CA PRO A 157 9.60 11.74 29.80
C PRO A 157 9.25 11.95 28.33
N PHE A 158 8.32 12.88 28.09
CA PHE A 158 7.95 13.27 26.75
C PHE A 158 9.07 14.08 26.10
N SER A 159 9.32 13.80 24.82
CA SER A 159 10.25 14.56 23.99
C SER A 159 9.49 15.55 23.12
N ARG A 160 9.96 16.78 23.06
CA ARG A 160 9.45 17.80 22.15
C ARG A 160 9.82 17.44 20.71
N ARG A 161 8.83 17.50 19.81
CA ARG A 161 8.88 17.06 18.42
C ARG A 161 8.03 17.99 17.56
N ASP A 162 8.45 19.25 17.46
CA ASP A 162 7.70 20.31 16.77
C ASP A 162 8.59 21.22 15.91
N ASP A 163 9.79 20.76 15.56
CA ASP A 163 10.71 21.52 14.72
C ASP A 163 10.09 21.73 13.33
N GLY A 164 9.91 22.99 12.93
CA GLY A 164 9.25 23.37 11.67
C GLY A 164 7.75 23.71 11.78
N LEU A 165 7.13 23.56 12.96
CA LEU A 165 5.78 24.08 13.21
C LEU A 165 5.75 25.62 13.27
N PRO A 166 4.60 26.25 12.96
CA PRO A 166 4.52 27.71 12.90
C PRO A 166 4.60 28.33 14.29
N ALA A 167 5.21 29.51 14.40
CA ALA A 167 5.34 30.22 15.68
C ALA A 167 4.00 30.74 16.24
N ARG A 168 2.94 30.83 15.41
CA ARG A 168 1.60 31.27 15.81
C ARG A 168 0.53 30.59 14.97
N ALA A 169 -0.18 29.64 15.56
CA ALA A 169 -1.37 29.02 14.98
C ALA A 169 -2.11 28.24 16.07
N ASP A 170 -3.41 28.01 15.88
CA ASP A 170 -4.21 27.14 16.74
C ASP A 170 -4.27 25.74 16.12
N ALA A 171 -3.78 24.73 16.82
CA ALA A 171 -3.92 23.34 16.35
C ALA A 171 -5.39 22.90 16.39
N THR A 172 -5.85 22.28 15.30
CA THR A 172 -7.26 21.84 15.16
C THR A 172 -7.45 20.33 15.18
N ASP A 173 -6.50 19.58 14.61
CA ASP A 173 -6.56 18.12 14.51
C ASP A 173 -5.15 17.53 14.27
N LEU A 174 -4.79 16.46 15.00
CA LEU A 174 -3.58 15.67 14.78
C LEU A 174 -3.95 14.27 14.28
N LEU A 175 -3.65 14.01 13.01
CA LEU A 175 -3.85 12.70 12.40
C LEU A 175 -2.53 11.92 12.33
N VAL A 176 -2.51 10.71 12.91
CA VAL A 176 -1.44 9.72 12.69
C VAL A 176 -1.89 8.74 11.60
N ALA A 177 -1.06 8.51 10.58
CA ALA A 177 -1.41 7.55 9.54
C ALA A 177 -1.46 6.11 10.10
N ALA A 178 -2.59 5.43 9.89
CA ALA A 178 -2.82 4.08 10.46
C ALA A 178 -1.86 3.00 9.94
N SER A 179 -1.23 3.23 8.78
CA SER A 179 -0.25 2.32 8.14
C SER A 179 1.19 2.70 8.40
N ASN A 180 1.46 3.83 9.07
CA ASN A 180 2.80 4.24 9.43
C ASN A 180 2.76 5.28 10.58
N PRO A 181 3.12 4.89 11.81
CA PRO A 181 3.07 5.79 12.97
C PRO A 181 4.13 6.91 12.95
N GLU A 182 5.05 6.89 11.97
CA GLU A 182 6.01 7.99 11.73
C GLU A 182 5.42 9.09 10.85
N PHE A 183 4.32 8.81 10.15
CA PHE A 183 3.65 9.78 9.27
C PHE A 183 2.53 10.47 10.04
N LEU A 184 2.72 11.77 10.29
CA LEU A 184 1.82 12.60 11.08
C LEU A 184 1.35 13.79 10.25
N PHE A 185 0.13 14.24 10.49
CA PHE A 185 -0.43 15.46 9.92
C PHE A 185 -1.03 16.31 11.03
N LEU A 186 -0.65 17.58 11.07
CA LEU A 186 -1.21 18.55 12.00
C LEU A 186 -1.89 19.64 11.18
N SER A 187 -3.22 19.74 11.30
CA SER A 187 -3.92 20.91 10.78
C SER A 187 -3.89 22.02 11.80
N VAL A 188 -3.75 23.25 11.29
CA VAL A 188 -3.74 24.45 12.11
C VAL A 188 -4.65 25.51 11.50
N GLN A 189 -5.24 26.33 12.35
CA GLN A 189 -5.92 27.56 11.96
C GLN A 189 -5.01 28.74 12.26
N ILE A 190 -4.88 29.63 11.29
CA ILE A 190 -4.08 30.83 11.49
C ILE A 190 -4.90 31.77 12.34
N ALA A 191 -4.44 32.02 13.57
CA ALA A 191 -5.01 33.03 14.44
C ALA A 191 -5.04 34.35 13.66
N ARG A 192 -6.23 34.79 13.25
CA ARG A 192 -6.39 36.12 12.69
C ARG A 192 -5.86 37.08 13.74
N PRO A 193 -4.97 38.03 13.40
CA PRO A 193 -4.53 39.03 14.36
C PRO A 193 -5.79 39.67 14.93
N THR A 194 -6.11 39.34 16.17
CA THR A 194 -7.22 39.95 16.89
C THR A 194 -6.95 41.44 16.80
N GLU A 195 -7.87 42.21 16.20
CA GLU A 195 -7.75 43.66 16.20
C GLU A 195 -7.36 44.05 17.63
N PRO A 196 -6.20 44.71 17.83
CA PRO A 196 -5.69 44.96 19.18
C PRO A 196 -6.82 45.61 19.96
N ALA A 197 -7.27 44.93 21.02
CA ALA A 197 -8.39 45.37 21.84
C ALA A 197 -8.17 46.86 22.13
N ALA A 198 -9.12 47.69 21.67
CA ALA A 198 -8.99 49.15 21.62
C ALA A 198 -8.17 49.64 22.81
N THR A 199 -6.91 50.00 22.55
CA THR A 199 -6.00 50.45 23.60
C THR A 199 -6.71 51.54 24.39
N PRO A 200 -6.86 51.42 25.73
CA PRO A 200 -7.33 52.54 26.52
C PRO A 200 -6.42 53.73 26.19
N ALA A 201 -7.03 54.90 25.95
CA ALA A 201 -6.35 56.10 25.46
C ALA A 201 -5.00 56.29 26.16
N PRO A 202 -3.90 56.48 25.42
CA PRO A 202 -2.57 56.53 26.00
C PRO A 202 -2.52 57.64 27.05
N LEU A 203 -2.11 57.29 28.27
CA LEU A 203 -1.67 58.29 29.24
C LEU A 203 -0.48 59.03 28.62
N PRO A 204 -0.40 60.37 28.74
CA PRO A 204 0.69 61.14 28.19
C PRO A 204 1.99 60.76 28.90
N VAL A 205 2.85 60.03 28.21
CA VAL A 205 4.21 59.70 28.67
C VAL A 205 5.14 60.81 28.16
N PRO A 206 6.01 61.41 29.00
CA PRO A 206 6.96 62.42 28.55
C PRO A 206 7.99 61.83 27.58
N ASP A 207 8.31 62.62 26.54
CA ASP A 207 9.21 62.28 25.43
C ASP A 207 10.54 61.67 25.91
N LEU A 208 10.72 60.37 25.63
CA LEU A 208 12.04 59.74 25.67
C LEU A 208 12.69 59.83 24.28
N PRO A 209 14.02 60.05 24.20
CA PRO A 209 14.73 60.18 22.94
C PRO A 209 14.70 58.86 22.15
N VAL A 210 14.30 58.97 20.88
CA VAL A 210 14.31 57.88 19.90
C VAL A 210 15.73 57.35 19.73
N VAL A 211 15.97 56.11 20.16
CA VAL A 211 17.22 55.41 19.88
C VAL A 211 17.17 54.93 18.41
N PRO A 212 18.16 55.27 17.57
CA PRO A 212 18.20 54.79 16.19
C PRO A 212 18.40 53.27 16.15
N PRO A 213 17.77 52.55 15.19
CA PRO A 213 17.90 51.10 15.09
C PRO A 213 19.36 50.72 14.82
N LEU A 214 19.86 49.70 15.51
CA LEU A 214 21.19 49.14 15.27
C LEU A 214 21.30 48.61 13.83
N PRO A 215 22.31 49.02 13.05
CA PRO A 215 22.59 48.44 11.75
C PRO A 215 23.23 47.06 11.93
N GLY A 216 22.50 45.98 11.63
CA GLY A 216 23.06 44.62 11.62
C GLY A 216 22.10 43.46 11.94
N THR A 217 20.88 43.71 12.42
CA THR A 217 19.93 42.62 12.72
C THR A 217 19.12 42.25 11.48
N ALA A 218 19.40 41.05 10.96
CA ALA A 218 18.59 40.21 10.08
C ALA A 218 17.66 40.92 9.07
N GLY A 219 18.00 40.79 7.78
CA GLY A 219 17.02 41.06 6.71
C GLY A 219 15.74 40.25 6.94
N PRO A 220 14.57 40.72 6.47
CA PRO A 220 13.31 40.04 6.66
C PRO A 220 13.43 38.66 6.01
N ALA A 221 13.61 37.62 6.84
CA ALA A 221 13.32 36.27 6.44
C ALA A 221 11.91 36.33 5.86
N ALA A 222 11.77 36.05 4.55
CA ALA A 222 10.48 36.02 3.90
C ALA A 222 9.59 35.15 4.77
N ALA A 223 8.62 35.77 5.46
CA ALA A 223 7.75 35.08 6.39
C ALA A 223 7.05 34.01 5.56
N ALA A 224 7.51 32.77 5.70
CA ALA A 224 6.89 31.63 5.05
C ALA A 224 5.42 31.69 5.45
N SER A 225 4.54 31.73 4.45
CA SER A 225 3.12 31.80 4.70
C SER A 225 2.75 30.66 5.64
N PRO A 226 2.07 30.94 6.77
CA PRO A 226 1.75 29.91 7.73
C PRO A 226 0.80 28.92 7.03
N GLY A 227 1.30 27.72 6.72
CA GLY A 227 0.49 26.69 6.09
C GLY A 227 -0.72 26.33 6.94
N ALA A 228 -1.78 25.80 6.32
CA ALA A 228 -2.96 25.27 7.02
C ALA A 228 -2.82 23.78 7.40
N LEU A 229 -1.83 23.09 6.82
CA LEU A 229 -1.50 21.70 7.10
C LEU A 229 0.01 21.52 7.15
N TYR A 230 0.50 20.81 8.16
CA TYR A 230 1.88 20.37 8.29
C TYR A 230 1.92 18.85 8.29
N ALA A 231 3.00 18.26 7.79
CA ALA A 231 3.22 16.83 7.95
C ALA A 231 4.66 16.51 8.35
N SER A 232 4.78 15.49 9.18
CA SER A 232 6.03 14.85 9.59
C SER A 232 6.11 13.45 8.98
N VAL A 233 7.31 13.01 8.64
CA VAL A 233 7.59 11.64 8.16
C VAL A 233 8.57 10.87 9.06
N ASP A 234 8.89 11.43 10.22
CA ASP A 234 9.89 10.98 11.18
C ASP A 234 9.36 10.95 12.63
N GLY A 235 8.05 10.78 12.78
CA GLY A 235 7.40 10.65 14.08
C GLY A 235 7.36 11.96 14.88
N GLY A 236 7.32 13.08 14.17
CA GLY A 236 7.12 14.44 14.66
C GLY A 236 8.42 15.22 14.79
N ARG A 237 9.59 14.63 14.56
CA ARG A 237 10.84 15.35 14.82
C ARG A 237 10.97 16.58 13.93
N THR A 238 10.57 16.48 12.67
CA THR A 238 10.54 17.61 11.74
C THR A 238 9.20 17.71 11.01
N TRP A 239 8.73 18.94 10.83
CA TRP A 239 7.46 19.26 10.21
C TRP A 239 7.66 20.12 8.95
N GLU A 240 7.01 19.71 7.87
CA GLU A 240 7.03 20.41 6.59
C GLU A 240 5.62 20.98 6.32
N PRO A 241 5.47 22.29 6.00
CA PRO A 241 4.20 22.83 5.55
C PRO A 241 3.78 22.16 4.24
N ARG A 242 2.50 21.83 4.12
CA ARG A 242 1.94 21.09 2.98
C ARG A 242 1.07 21.94 2.09
N VAL A 243 0.10 22.65 2.66
CA VAL A 243 -0.83 23.50 1.93
C VAL A 243 -0.86 24.89 2.54
N ASP A 244 -0.96 25.91 1.70
CA ASP A 244 -1.25 27.27 2.14
C ASP A 244 -2.75 27.43 2.42
N VAL A 245 -3.12 28.24 3.42
CA VAL A 245 -4.54 28.54 3.68
C VAL A 245 -5.24 29.14 2.45
N THR A 246 -4.51 29.92 1.65
CA THR A 246 -5.05 30.57 0.45
C THR A 246 -5.40 29.58 -0.66
N ASP A 247 -4.75 28.42 -0.71
CA ASP A 247 -5.07 27.32 -1.63
C ASP A 247 -6.36 26.60 -1.22
N LEU A 248 -6.78 26.70 0.04
CA LEU A 248 -8.10 26.23 0.50
C LEU A 248 -9.21 27.22 0.12
N GLY A 249 -8.87 28.44 -0.27
CA GLY A 249 -9.79 29.45 -0.75
C GLY A 249 -9.72 30.74 0.07
N PRO A 250 -10.20 31.87 -0.49
CA PRO A 250 -9.93 33.20 0.05
C PRO A 250 -10.61 33.49 1.39
N THR A 251 -11.58 32.67 1.79
CA THR A 251 -12.33 32.82 3.04
C THR A 251 -11.91 31.83 4.11
N SER A 252 -11.03 30.88 3.77
CA SER A 252 -10.64 29.80 4.67
C SER A 252 -9.78 30.32 5.81
N ASP A 253 -10.02 29.81 7.00
CA ASP A 253 -9.17 29.98 8.18
C ASP A 253 -8.28 28.77 8.46
N GLY A 254 -8.50 27.64 7.77
CA GLY A 254 -7.67 26.45 7.85
C GLY A 254 -8.42 25.15 7.55
N ILE A 255 -7.95 24.07 8.17
CA ILE A 255 -8.57 22.74 8.13
C ILE A 255 -9.12 22.44 9.52
N ASP A 256 -10.39 22.05 9.60
CA ASP A 256 -11.10 21.75 10.85
C ASP A 256 -10.90 20.30 11.30
N ARG A 257 -10.86 19.38 10.31
CA ARG A 257 -10.81 17.93 10.53
C ARG A 257 -10.07 17.22 9.41
N LEU A 258 -9.41 16.13 9.77
CA LEU A 258 -8.69 15.23 8.88
C LEU A 258 -9.24 13.80 8.98
N ALA A 259 -9.19 13.08 7.88
CA ALA A 259 -9.30 11.63 7.85
C ALA A 259 -8.26 11.06 6.89
N GLY A 260 -7.53 10.03 7.32
CA GLY A 260 -6.51 9.36 6.51
C GLY A 260 -7.01 8.04 5.92
N ASP A 261 -6.51 7.67 4.75
CA ASP A 261 -6.66 6.30 4.25
C ASP A 261 -5.82 5.36 5.12
N PRO A 262 -6.42 4.33 5.76
CA PRO A 262 -5.68 3.44 6.64
C PRO A 262 -4.50 2.72 6.00
N ILE A 263 -4.48 2.53 4.68
CA ILE A 263 -3.40 1.81 3.98
C ILE A 263 -2.52 2.70 3.09
N ALA A 264 -2.90 3.95 2.86
CA ALA A 264 -2.20 4.86 1.96
C ALA A 264 -1.99 6.22 2.66
N PRO A 265 -0.86 6.43 3.37
CA PRO A 265 -0.68 7.59 4.25
C PRO A 265 -0.76 8.95 3.53
N ASN A 266 -0.48 8.98 2.22
CA ASN A 266 -0.57 10.18 1.41
C ASN A 266 -2.00 10.47 0.88
N ARG A 267 -2.97 9.59 1.12
CA ARG A 267 -4.36 9.84 0.75
C ARG A 267 -5.13 10.32 1.97
N LEU A 268 -5.65 11.53 1.89
CA LEU A 268 -6.30 12.24 3.00
C LEU A 268 -7.59 12.87 2.53
N TRP A 269 -8.51 13.04 3.46
CA TRP A 269 -9.67 13.91 3.32
C TRP A 269 -9.59 14.99 4.39
N ALA A 270 -9.91 16.22 4.01
CA ALA A 270 -9.92 17.37 4.91
C ALA A 270 -11.28 18.06 4.87
N LEU A 271 -11.71 18.59 6.00
CA LEU A 271 -12.83 19.52 6.08
C LEU A 271 -12.29 20.93 6.29
N SER A 272 -12.77 21.87 5.49
CA SER A 272 -12.40 23.28 5.56
C SER A 272 -13.62 24.10 5.18
N ASP A 273 -14.12 24.95 6.09
CA ASP A 273 -15.34 25.75 5.92
C ASP A 273 -16.58 24.91 5.55
N GLY A 274 -16.68 23.70 6.08
CA GLY A 274 -17.76 22.75 5.74
C GLY A 274 -17.68 22.15 4.33
N VAL A 275 -16.56 22.35 3.61
CA VAL A 275 -16.29 21.74 2.31
C VAL A 275 -15.40 20.51 2.49
N LEU A 276 -15.80 19.38 1.91
CA LEU A 276 -15.01 18.16 1.89
C LEU A 276 -13.95 18.24 0.78
N ARG A 277 -12.69 18.03 1.14
CA ARG A 277 -11.56 18.05 0.21
C ARG A 277 -10.86 16.70 0.23
N ALA A 278 -10.26 16.32 -0.90
CA ALA A 278 -9.52 15.07 -1.02
C ALA A 278 -8.10 15.36 -1.52
N SER A 279 -7.13 14.63 -1.00
CA SER A 279 -5.72 14.70 -1.37
C SER A 279 -5.18 13.30 -1.62
N VAL A 280 -4.23 13.18 -2.54
CA VAL A 280 -3.53 11.92 -2.88
C VAL A 280 -2.01 12.04 -2.77
N ASP A 281 -1.52 13.16 -2.25
CA ASP A 281 -0.11 13.56 -2.18
C ASP A 281 0.35 14.00 -0.77
N GLY A 282 -0.39 13.62 0.27
CA GLY A 282 -0.10 13.97 1.65
C GLY A 282 -0.50 15.41 1.99
N GLY A 283 -1.51 15.94 1.29
CA GLY A 283 -2.08 17.26 1.54
C GLY A 283 -1.26 18.41 0.96
N ARG A 284 -0.38 18.14 -0.01
CA ARG A 284 0.30 19.21 -0.77
C ARG A 284 -0.65 19.91 -1.72
N THR A 285 -1.60 19.15 -2.26
CA THR A 285 -2.73 19.66 -3.02
C THR A 285 -4.01 18.98 -2.55
N PHE A 286 -5.14 19.68 -2.73
CA PHE A 286 -6.48 19.16 -2.49
C PHE A 286 -7.28 19.01 -3.79
N ASP A 287 -6.58 18.69 -4.88
CA ASP A 287 -7.13 18.37 -6.20
C ASP A 287 -7.40 16.86 -6.39
N GLY A 288 -7.47 16.13 -5.27
CA GLY A 288 -7.79 14.71 -5.26
C GLY A 288 -9.16 14.44 -5.90
N PRO A 289 -9.38 13.22 -6.39
CA PRO A 289 -10.60 12.92 -7.12
C PRO A 289 -11.81 12.92 -6.17
N GLY A 290 -12.77 13.80 -6.42
CA GLY A 290 -13.99 13.98 -5.64
C GLY A 290 -14.84 15.15 -6.15
N PRO A 291 -15.99 15.43 -5.52
CA PRO A 291 -16.83 16.56 -5.90
C PRO A 291 -16.12 17.89 -5.59
N THR A 292 -16.03 18.76 -6.58
CA THR A 292 -15.47 20.13 -6.44
C THR A 292 -16.25 20.95 -5.40
N PRO A 293 -15.62 21.97 -4.78
CA PRO A 293 -16.33 22.88 -3.87
C PRO A 293 -17.60 23.48 -4.50
N GLU A 294 -17.60 23.82 -5.79
CA GLU A 294 -18.74 24.36 -6.52
C GLU A 294 -19.88 23.33 -6.61
N GLN A 295 -19.55 22.07 -6.90
CA GLN A 295 -20.53 20.98 -6.92
C GLN A 295 -21.13 20.74 -5.54
N GLN A 296 -20.33 20.78 -4.47
CA GLN A 296 -20.82 20.61 -3.10
C GLN A 296 -21.75 21.75 -2.68
N ARG A 297 -21.40 23.01 -2.99
CA ARG A 297 -22.27 24.18 -2.77
C ARG A 297 -23.56 24.08 -3.57
N ALA A 298 -23.51 23.65 -4.83
CA ALA A 298 -24.70 23.43 -5.66
C ALA A 298 -25.61 22.32 -5.09
N ARG A 299 -25.04 21.32 -4.41
CA ARG A 299 -25.78 20.31 -3.65
C ARG A 299 -26.21 20.78 -2.26
N GLY A 300 -25.77 21.96 -1.83
CA GLY A 300 -26.07 22.55 -0.52
C GLY A 300 -25.50 21.74 0.64
N TRP A 301 -24.33 21.13 0.47
CA TRP A 301 -23.67 20.39 1.54
C TRP A 301 -22.91 21.34 2.49
N THR A 302 -22.95 21.02 3.78
CA THR A 302 -22.14 21.62 4.83
C THR A 302 -21.65 20.48 5.70
N VAL A 303 -20.48 19.95 5.36
CA VAL A 303 -19.91 18.73 5.95
C VAL A 303 -19.30 19.05 7.31
N THR A 304 -19.71 18.33 8.34
CA THR A 304 -19.27 18.55 9.73
C THR A 304 -18.37 17.45 10.28
N ALA A 305 -18.37 16.26 9.65
CA ALA A 305 -17.49 15.16 10.04
C ALA A 305 -17.13 14.30 8.83
N VAL A 306 -15.93 13.72 8.85
CA VAL A 306 -15.42 12.79 7.83
C VAL A 306 -14.67 11.65 8.50
N VAL A 307 -14.88 10.43 8.00
CA VAL A 307 -14.15 9.22 8.42
C VAL A 307 -13.86 8.35 7.20
N ALA A 308 -12.73 7.64 7.24
CA ALA A 308 -12.32 6.74 6.17
C ALA A 308 -11.97 5.36 6.73
N ALA A 309 -12.24 4.33 5.93
CA ALA A 309 -11.80 2.97 6.18
C ALA A 309 -11.41 2.31 4.87
N THR A 310 -10.44 1.38 4.91
CA THR A 310 -10.05 0.63 3.72
C THR A 310 -9.99 -0.85 4.05
N ARG A 311 -10.55 -1.67 3.13
CA ARG A 311 -10.36 -3.13 3.18
C ARG A 311 -9.19 -3.50 2.29
N PRO A 312 -8.40 -4.53 2.64
CA PRO A 312 -7.33 -5.01 1.77
C PRO A 312 -7.84 -5.23 0.34
N SER A 313 -7.09 -4.73 -0.66
CA SER A 313 -7.41 -4.81 -2.10
C SER A 313 -8.67 -4.08 -2.59
N GLN A 314 -9.36 -3.31 -1.74
CA GLN A 314 -10.49 -2.45 -2.15
C GLN A 314 -10.07 -0.97 -2.13
N PRO A 315 -10.71 -0.12 -2.95
CA PRO A 315 -10.59 1.32 -2.77
C PRO A 315 -10.98 1.75 -1.36
N ALA A 316 -10.42 2.87 -0.90
CA ALA A 316 -10.87 3.48 0.35
C ALA A 316 -12.36 3.78 0.31
N ARG A 317 -12.99 3.66 1.47
CA ARG A 317 -14.41 3.92 1.67
C ARG A 317 -14.52 5.10 2.62
N VAL A 318 -15.27 6.10 2.20
CA VAL A 318 -15.31 7.40 2.88
C VAL A 318 -16.75 7.68 3.27
N LEU A 319 -16.95 8.06 4.52
CA LEU A 319 -18.22 8.59 5.00
C LEU A 319 -18.00 10.04 5.39
N ALA A 320 -18.87 10.92 4.89
CA ALA A 320 -18.93 12.30 5.32
C ALA A 320 -20.34 12.62 5.81
N LEU A 321 -20.47 13.43 6.85
CA LEU A 321 -21.76 13.82 7.41
C LEU A 321 -21.99 15.30 7.17
N SER A 322 -23.09 15.61 6.49
CA SER A 322 -23.51 16.96 6.16
C SER A 322 -24.70 17.39 7.02
N SER A 323 -24.65 18.60 7.59
CA SER A 323 -25.76 19.17 8.36
C SER A 323 -26.91 19.65 7.47
N THR A 324 -26.63 19.93 6.19
CA THR A 324 -27.58 20.47 5.20
C THR A 324 -27.48 19.75 3.85
N SER A 325 -28.55 19.82 3.04
CA SER A 325 -28.56 19.40 1.63
C SER A 325 -29.68 20.11 0.90
N ALA A 326 -29.39 20.67 -0.28
CA ALA A 326 -30.39 21.33 -1.13
C ALA A 326 -31.42 20.34 -1.69
N GLN A 327 -31.06 19.06 -1.82
CA GLN A 327 -31.92 18.02 -2.40
C GLN A 327 -32.97 17.46 -1.44
N GLY A 328 -32.90 17.77 -0.14
CA GLY A 328 -33.95 17.37 0.79
C GLY A 328 -34.00 18.06 2.15
N GLY A 329 -33.36 19.23 2.28
CA GLY A 329 -33.59 20.17 3.38
C GLY A 329 -33.12 19.75 4.76
N GLY A 330 -32.33 18.67 4.89
CA GLY A 330 -31.88 18.17 6.18
C GLY A 330 -30.55 17.41 6.13
N PRO A 331 -30.08 16.87 7.27
CA PRO A 331 -28.79 16.22 7.39
C PRO A 331 -28.64 14.99 6.48
N ARG A 332 -27.45 14.81 5.91
CA ARG A 332 -27.12 13.71 4.99
C ARG A 332 -25.86 12.96 5.37
N LEU A 333 -25.88 11.64 5.19
CA LEU A 333 -24.70 10.79 5.17
C LEU A 333 -24.26 10.64 3.71
N LEU A 334 -23.07 11.11 3.39
CA LEU A 334 -22.43 10.99 2.08
C LEU A 334 -21.56 9.74 2.09
N ARG A 335 -21.80 8.81 1.17
CA ARG A 335 -21.12 7.51 1.13
C ARG A 335 -20.32 7.36 -0.15
N SER A 336 -19.02 7.12 -0.03
CA SER A 336 -18.16 6.76 -1.14
C SER A 336 -17.59 5.36 -0.94
N THR A 337 -17.61 4.55 -2.00
CA THR A 337 -16.98 3.22 -2.04
C THR A 337 -15.85 3.12 -3.07
N ASP A 338 -15.49 4.25 -3.68
CA ASP A 338 -14.57 4.36 -4.80
C ASP A 338 -13.34 5.25 -4.52
N GLY A 339 -13.05 5.48 -3.24
CA GLY A 339 -11.93 6.29 -2.78
C GLY A 339 -12.21 7.79 -2.74
N GLY A 340 -13.46 8.18 -2.53
CA GLY A 340 -13.92 9.57 -2.46
C GLY A 340 -14.28 10.20 -3.81
N ARG A 341 -14.30 9.43 -4.91
CA ARG A 341 -14.56 10.01 -6.24
C ARG A 341 -16.02 10.39 -6.44
N SER A 342 -16.92 9.57 -5.94
CA SER A 342 -18.36 9.81 -5.99
C SER A 342 -19.01 9.53 -4.64
N TYR A 343 -20.13 10.21 -4.39
CA TYR A 343 -20.88 10.12 -3.14
C TYR A 343 -22.38 9.98 -3.39
N ASP A 344 -22.92 8.90 -2.82
CA ASP A 344 -24.36 8.69 -2.68
C ASP A 344 -24.85 9.31 -1.37
N GLU A 345 -26.04 9.93 -1.39
CA GLU A 345 -26.67 10.50 -0.19
C GLU A 345 -27.59 9.48 0.49
N ALA A 346 -27.58 9.47 1.82
CA ALA A 346 -28.57 8.83 2.67
C ALA A 346 -29.01 9.80 3.79
N PRO A 347 -30.16 9.60 4.44
CA PRO A 347 -30.52 10.36 5.63
C PRO A 347 -29.45 10.21 6.74
N ALA A 348 -29.04 11.33 7.35
CA ALA A 348 -28.24 11.33 8.58
C ALA A 348 -29.12 11.75 9.78
N PRO A 349 -28.70 11.42 11.01
CA PRO A 349 -29.53 11.65 12.19
C PRO A 349 -29.55 13.09 12.72
N GLY A 350 -28.65 13.95 12.23
CA GLY A 350 -28.42 15.30 12.75
C GLY A 350 -27.06 15.86 12.28
N PRO A 351 -26.75 17.12 12.58
CA PRO A 351 -25.38 17.63 12.55
C PRO A 351 -24.50 16.81 13.51
N VAL A 352 -23.30 16.42 13.06
CA VAL A 352 -22.42 15.52 13.80
C VAL A 352 -21.13 16.22 14.15
N GLY A 353 -20.75 16.15 15.43
CA GLY A 353 -19.52 16.76 15.95
C GLY A 353 -18.33 15.80 15.89
N THR A 354 -18.57 14.52 16.18
CA THR A 354 -17.55 13.47 16.12
C THR A 354 -18.11 12.21 15.48
N ALA A 355 -17.27 11.51 14.72
CA ALA A 355 -17.61 10.25 14.09
C ALA A 355 -16.41 9.30 14.14
N VAL A 356 -16.68 8.01 14.26
CA VAL A 356 -15.66 6.96 14.15
C VAL A 356 -16.20 5.79 13.35
N LEU A 357 -15.35 5.20 12.50
CA LEU A 357 -15.69 4.07 11.65
C LEU A 357 -14.81 2.87 12.01
N VAL A 358 -15.46 1.77 12.43
CA VAL A 358 -14.77 0.50 12.70
C VAL A 358 -14.80 -0.34 11.42
N GLY A 359 -13.66 -0.48 10.74
CA GLY A 359 -13.53 -1.11 9.42
C GLY A 359 -13.16 -2.61 9.42
N ALA A 360 -13.77 -3.43 10.29
CA ALA A 360 -13.54 -4.87 10.33
C ALA A 360 -14.46 -5.64 9.33
N ASP A 361 -14.78 -6.92 9.57
CA ASP A 361 -15.64 -7.75 8.70
C ASP A 361 -17.01 -7.10 8.41
N ARG A 362 -17.49 -6.27 9.33
CA ARG A 362 -18.67 -5.42 9.19
C ARG A 362 -18.30 -4.01 9.58
N ASP A 363 -18.69 -3.02 8.77
CA ASP A 363 -18.45 -1.64 9.14
C ASP A 363 -19.51 -1.17 10.15
N LEU A 364 -19.04 -0.57 11.22
CA LEU A 364 -19.85 0.09 12.23
C LEU A 364 -19.47 1.57 12.26
N LEU A 365 -20.45 2.43 12.00
CA LEU A 365 -20.31 3.87 12.20
C LEU A 365 -20.89 4.22 13.57
N ALA A 366 -20.13 4.94 14.39
CA ALA A 366 -20.64 5.61 15.58
C ALA A 366 -20.49 7.12 15.43
N VAL A 367 -21.53 7.88 15.79
CA VAL A 367 -21.55 9.34 15.67
C VAL A 367 -22.14 10.00 16.91
N SER A 368 -21.56 11.12 17.33
CA SER A 368 -22.19 12.02 18.30
C SER A 368 -22.76 13.24 17.61
N THR A 369 -24.06 13.49 17.77
CA THR A 369 -24.70 14.70 17.24
C THR A 369 -24.35 15.92 18.08
N THR A 370 -24.51 17.11 17.50
CA THR A 370 -24.41 18.41 18.20
C THR A 370 -25.78 19.03 18.48
N ASP A 371 -26.85 18.25 18.41
CA ASP A 371 -28.20 18.69 18.81
C ASP A 371 -28.23 18.96 20.32
N ASP A 372 -29.22 19.70 20.82
CA ASP A 372 -29.52 19.79 22.26
C ASP A 372 -30.83 19.00 22.57
N PRO A 373 -30.77 17.84 23.26
CA PRO A 373 -29.56 17.20 23.79
C PRO A 373 -28.75 16.44 22.73
N ALA A 374 -27.44 16.32 22.96
CA ALA A 374 -26.54 15.58 22.10
C ALA A 374 -26.79 14.08 22.22
N ARG A 375 -26.75 13.37 21.09
CA ARG A 375 -27.08 11.95 21.01
C ARG A 375 -25.93 11.15 20.43
N LEU A 376 -25.69 9.97 21.00
CA LEU A 376 -24.76 9.00 20.45
C LEU A 376 -25.54 7.95 19.67
N LEU A 377 -25.18 7.75 18.40
CA LEU A 377 -25.90 6.86 17.49
C LEU A 377 -24.94 5.90 16.80
N THR A 378 -25.39 4.68 16.57
CA THR A 378 -24.63 3.66 15.84
C THR A 378 -25.38 3.19 14.59
N ALA A 379 -24.68 3.02 13.48
CA ALA A 379 -25.22 2.45 12.24
C ALA A 379 -24.33 1.29 11.75
N PHE A 380 -24.95 0.14 11.52
CA PHE A 380 -24.28 -1.00 10.89
C PHE A 380 -24.40 -0.93 9.38
N ALA A 381 -23.37 -1.42 8.70
CA ALA A 381 -23.29 -1.34 7.25
C ALA A 381 -23.66 0.07 6.74
N PRO A 382 -22.99 1.14 7.23
CA PRO A 382 -23.30 2.53 6.88
C PRO A 382 -23.23 2.84 5.38
N PHE A 383 -22.66 1.92 4.58
CA PHE A 383 -22.59 2.00 3.12
C PHE A 383 -23.73 1.26 2.40
N GLY A 384 -24.61 0.56 3.11
CA GLY A 384 -25.83 -0.01 2.56
C GLY A 384 -26.86 1.08 2.26
N PRO A 385 -27.87 0.83 1.41
CA PRO A 385 -28.76 1.86 0.86
C PRO A 385 -29.52 2.67 1.93
N ASP A 386 -29.95 2.02 3.00
CA ASP A 386 -30.73 2.61 4.09
C ASP A 386 -30.04 2.36 5.45
N PRO A 387 -29.03 3.17 5.82
CA PRO A 387 -28.36 3.01 7.10
C PRO A 387 -29.33 3.31 8.26
N VAL A 388 -29.50 2.34 9.15
CA VAL A 388 -30.36 2.50 10.34
C VAL A 388 -29.51 2.96 11.52
N PHE A 389 -29.77 4.17 11.99
CA PHE A 389 -29.15 4.71 13.20
C PHE A 389 -29.93 4.26 14.43
N THR A 390 -29.23 3.67 15.38
CA THR A 390 -29.78 3.26 16.68
C THR A 390 -29.19 4.15 17.77
N GLU A 391 -30.05 4.73 18.61
CA GLU A 391 -29.62 5.56 19.73
C GLU A 391 -28.98 4.71 20.83
N ARG A 392 -27.81 5.16 21.28
CA ARG A 392 -26.95 4.54 22.30
C ARG A 392 -26.57 5.50 23.41
N THR A 393 -27.18 6.68 23.48
CA THR A 393 -26.88 7.71 24.49
C THR A 393 -27.04 7.14 25.91
N PRO A 394 -25.97 7.02 26.73
CA PRO A 394 -26.09 6.47 28.08
C PRO A 394 -26.80 7.41 29.06
N LEU A 395 -26.56 8.71 28.91
CA LEU A 395 -27.06 9.78 29.78
C LEU A 395 -27.29 11.04 28.92
N PRO A 396 -28.35 11.83 29.20
CA PRO A 396 -28.54 13.12 28.53
C PRO A 396 -27.34 14.03 28.75
N THR A 397 -26.76 14.54 27.67
CA THR A 397 -25.69 15.53 27.66
C THR A 397 -26.03 16.65 26.69
N ARG A 398 -25.62 17.89 27.00
CA ARG A 398 -25.75 19.01 26.07
C ARG A 398 -24.59 19.05 25.07
N ASP A 399 -23.42 18.65 25.53
CA ASP A 399 -22.21 18.66 24.71
C ASP A 399 -22.09 17.35 23.93
N ALA A 400 -21.61 17.47 22.68
CA ALA A 400 -21.27 16.33 21.87
C ALA A 400 -20.22 15.48 22.58
N LEU A 401 -20.46 14.16 22.63
CA LEU A 401 -19.49 13.22 23.15
C LEU A 401 -18.33 13.12 22.16
N ALA A 402 -17.10 13.24 22.64
CA ALA A 402 -15.94 12.80 21.87
C ALA A 402 -15.99 11.27 21.81
N VAL A 403 -16.08 10.69 20.62
CA VAL A 403 -16.23 9.24 20.42
C VAL A 403 -14.99 8.67 19.74
N SER A 404 -14.53 7.53 20.23
CA SER A 404 -13.42 6.78 19.63
C SER A 404 -13.70 5.27 19.70
N THR A 405 -12.82 4.49 19.09
CA THR A 405 -12.90 3.03 19.10
C THR A 405 -11.51 2.43 19.29
N ASP A 406 -11.46 1.22 19.82
CA ASP A 406 -10.25 0.40 19.82
C ASP A 406 -10.27 -0.61 18.66
N ARG A 407 -9.12 -1.22 18.40
CA ARG A 407 -8.88 -2.26 17.40
C ARG A 407 -8.57 -3.62 18.03
N SER A 408 -9.02 -3.83 19.27
CA SER A 408 -8.80 -5.11 19.95
C SER A 408 -9.55 -6.24 19.23
N GLY A 409 -9.31 -7.48 19.67
CA GLY A 409 -10.05 -8.64 19.16
C GLY A 409 -11.57 -8.56 19.35
N THR A 410 -12.06 -7.66 20.20
CA THR A 410 -13.48 -7.34 20.38
C THR A 410 -13.60 -5.82 20.53
N PRO A 411 -13.63 -5.07 19.41
CA PRO A 411 -13.65 -3.62 19.44
C PRO A 411 -14.74 -3.10 20.38
N THR A 412 -14.45 -2.03 21.12
CA THR A 412 -15.44 -1.30 21.91
C THR A 412 -15.53 0.16 21.47
N LEU A 413 -16.69 0.77 21.72
CA LEU A 413 -16.85 2.21 21.53
C LEU A 413 -16.57 2.90 22.86
N HIS A 414 -15.80 3.98 22.80
CA HIS A 414 -15.46 4.80 23.95
C HIS A 414 -16.00 6.21 23.72
N ALA A 415 -16.41 6.84 24.81
CA ALA A 415 -16.83 8.23 24.81
C ALA A 415 -16.39 8.93 26.09
N ARG A 416 -16.42 10.26 26.08
CA ARG A 416 -16.02 11.11 27.21
C ARG A 416 -17.18 12.00 27.65
N ALA A 417 -17.35 12.15 28.96
CA ALA A 417 -18.06 13.26 29.60
C ALA A 417 -17.10 14.00 30.56
N SER A 418 -17.56 15.05 31.24
CA SER A 418 -16.66 15.95 32.00
C SER A 418 -15.79 15.26 33.04
N ARG A 419 -16.26 14.20 33.72
CA ARG A 419 -15.49 13.47 34.77
C ARG A 419 -15.53 11.95 34.65
N VAL A 420 -16.09 11.43 33.57
CA VAL A 420 -16.22 9.98 33.36
C VAL A 420 -15.86 9.63 31.93
N LEU A 421 -15.22 8.47 31.78
CA LEU A 421 -15.12 7.79 30.49
C LEU A 421 -16.26 6.79 30.39
N LEU A 422 -16.80 6.65 29.20
CA LEU A 422 -17.90 5.76 28.87
C LEU A 422 -17.38 4.69 27.92
N ARG A 423 -17.67 3.42 28.19
CA ARG A 423 -17.33 2.29 27.31
C ARG A 423 -18.57 1.47 27.01
N TYR A 424 -18.91 1.31 25.73
CA TYR A 424 -20.05 0.52 25.30
C TYR A 424 -19.65 -0.95 25.11
N LEU A 425 -20.38 -1.86 25.76
CA LEU A 425 -20.15 -3.31 25.75
C LEU A 425 -21.17 -4.10 24.91
N GLY A 426 -22.13 -3.42 24.28
CA GLY A 426 -23.23 -4.10 23.59
C GLY A 426 -22.75 -4.99 22.43
N ALA A 427 -23.54 -6.02 22.11
CA ALA A 427 -23.29 -6.96 20.99
C ALA A 427 -23.06 -6.26 19.64
N ALA A 428 -23.46 -5.00 19.54
CA ALA A 428 -23.29 -4.22 18.34
C ALA A 428 -21.84 -3.89 17.95
N VAL A 429 -20.88 -4.07 18.85
CA VAL A 429 -19.46 -3.81 18.58
C VAL A 429 -18.61 -5.09 18.54
N ALA A 430 -19.20 -6.25 18.84
CA ALA A 430 -18.52 -7.54 18.72
C ALA A 430 -18.34 -7.90 17.23
N VAL A 431 -17.43 -7.19 16.56
CA VAL A 431 -17.00 -7.52 15.20
C VAL A 431 -15.90 -8.56 15.31
N ARG A 432 -16.01 -9.62 14.52
CA ARG A 432 -14.94 -10.61 14.41
C ARG A 432 -13.67 -9.89 13.95
N PRO A 433 -12.54 -10.03 14.66
CA PRO A 433 -11.31 -9.40 14.23
C PRO A 433 -10.93 -10.00 12.86
N PRO A 434 -10.43 -9.18 11.91
CA PRO A 434 -9.83 -9.72 10.71
C PRO A 434 -8.76 -10.71 11.16
N ALA A 435 -8.76 -11.91 10.59
CA ALA A 435 -7.71 -12.88 10.87
C ALA A 435 -6.37 -12.15 10.63
N ALA A 436 -5.53 -12.06 11.68
CA ALA A 436 -4.19 -11.48 11.57
C ALA A 436 -3.57 -11.99 10.27
N SER A 437 -3.12 -11.07 9.40
CA SER A 437 -2.62 -11.39 8.07
C SER A 437 -1.73 -12.62 8.18
N ALA A 438 -2.17 -13.72 7.57
CA ALA A 438 -1.53 -15.01 7.75
C ALA A 438 -0.03 -14.86 7.48
N SER A 439 0.79 -15.28 8.43
CA SER A 439 2.23 -15.31 8.28
C SER A 439 2.59 -15.98 6.95
N ILE A 440 3.48 -15.33 6.21
CA ILE A 440 3.97 -15.77 4.90
C ILE A 440 4.47 -17.22 5.05
N GLY A 441 3.77 -18.18 4.45
CA GLY A 441 4.13 -19.61 4.52
C GLY A 441 2.95 -20.60 4.44
N ALA A 442 1.70 -20.18 4.61
CA ALA A 442 0.57 -21.07 4.36
C ALA A 442 0.37 -21.26 2.85
N ALA A 443 0.56 -22.49 2.36
CA ALA A 443 0.29 -22.85 0.97
C ALA A 443 -1.17 -22.48 0.61
N VAL A 444 -1.33 -21.47 -0.24
CA VAL A 444 -2.65 -20.91 -0.57
C VAL A 444 -3.35 -21.80 -1.58
N GLY A 445 -4.08 -22.79 -1.07
CA GLY A 445 -5.09 -23.50 -1.83
C GLY A 445 -6.36 -22.67 -1.95
N GLY A 446 -6.56 -21.97 -3.07
CA GLY A 446 -7.92 -21.72 -3.58
C GLY A 446 -8.49 -20.29 -3.56
N MET A 447 -7.70 -19.22 -3.48
CA MET A 447 -8.23 -17.86 -3.72
C MET A 447 -8.10 -17.42 -5.18
N GLY A 448 -9.12 -16.68 -5.64
CA GLY A 448 -9.50 -16.45 -7.04
C GLY A 448 -8.37 -16.03 -7.96
N LEU A 449 -8.06 -16.92 -8.90
CA LEU A 449 -7.10 -16.67 -9.97
C LEU A 449 -7.64 -15.56 -10.90
N PRO A 450 -6.78 -14.71 -11.49
CA PRO A 450 -7.23 -13.68 -12.42
C PRO A 450 -8.06 -14.29 -13.57
N PRO A 451 -9.10 -13.59 -14.04
CA PRO A 451 -10.02 -14.12 -15.04
C PRO A 451 -9.25 -14.47 -16.34
N LEU A 452 -9.56 -15.64 -16.89
CA LEU A 452 -9.01 -16.08 -18.16
C LEU A 452 -9.47 -15.13 -19.28
N THR A 453 -8.55 -14.73 -20.15
CA THR A 453 -8.95 -14.09 -21.42
C THR A 453 -9.74 -15.09 -22.28
N ARG A 454 -10.55 -14.60 -23.22
CA ARG A 454 -11.34 -15.47 -24.12
C ARG A 454 -10.41 -16.30 -25.01
N ALA A 455 -10.58 -17.63 -24.98
CA ALA A 455 -9.95 -18.49 -25.96
C ALA A 455 -10.76 -18.48 -27.28
N SER A 456 -10.12 -18.82 -28.40
CA SER A 456 -10.79 -18.86 -29.70
C SER A 456 -10.27 -19.99 -30.59
N LEU A 457 -11.14 -20.46 -31.49
CA LEU A 457 -10.80 -21.43 -32.54
C LEU A 457 -10.90 -20.73 -33.89
N THR A 458 -9.89 -20.88 -34.74
CA THR A 458 -9.87 -20.33 -36.11
C THR A 458 -9.70 -21.46 -37.13
N PRO A 459 -10.64 -21.67 -38.08
CA PRO A 459 -11.90 -20.95 -38.22
C PRO A 459 -12.87 -21.25 -37.07
N ALA A 460 -13.69 -20.26 -36.67
CA ALA A 460 -14.72 -20.43 -35.64
C ALA A 460 -16.01 -21.08 -36.18
N SER A 461 -16.20 -21.04 -37.50
CA SER A 461 -17.31 -21.67 -38.20
C SER A 461 -16.83 -22.31 -39.51
N VAL A 462 -17.33 -23.50 -39.84
CA VAL A 462 -17.01 -24.20 -41.09
C VAL A 462 -18.28 -24.63 -41.82
N GLU A 463 -18.36 -24.41 -43.12
CA GLU A 463 -19.42 -24.98 -43.97
C GLU A 463 -18.81 -26.01 -44.93
N LEU A 464 -19.33 -27.23 -44.92
CA LEU A 464 -18.82 -28.35 -45.71
C LEU A 464 -19.95 -29.03 -46.48
N VAL A 465 -19.65 -29.43 -47.72
CA VAL A 465 -20.49 -30.33 -48.51
C VAL A 465 -19.70 -31.61 -48.71
N LEU A 466 -20.25 -32.74 -48.26
CA LEU A 466 -19.61 -34.05 -48.32
C LEU A 466 -20.57 -35.04 -48.99
N PRO A 467 -20.09 -35.97 -49.82
CA PRO A 467 -20.92 -37.09 -50.27
C PRO A 467 -21.30 -37.97 -49.08
N ALA A 468 -22.41 -38.71 -49.17
CA ALA A 468 -22.79 -39.71 -48.18
C ALA A 468 -21.64 -40.70 -47.95
N GLY A 469 -21.27 -40.93 -46.68
CA GLY A 469 -20.09 -41.72 -46.31
C GLY A 469 -18.74 -40.98 -46.41
N GLY A 470 -18.70 -39.77 -46.98
CA GLY A 470 -17.49 -38.96 -47.09
C GLY A 470 -17.07 -38.32 -45.76
N GLN A 471 -15.78 -38.01 -45.65
CA GLN A 471 -15.19 -37.31 -44.51
C GLN A 471 -14.17 -36.26 -44.96
N ARG A 472 -14.01 -35.19 -44.17
CA ARG A 472 -12.99 -34.16 -44.38
C ARG A 472 -12.46 -33.69 -43.03
N THR A 473 -11.13 -33.63 -42.89
CA THR A 473 -10.48 -33.04 -41.73
C THR A 473 -10.19 -31.56 -41.98
N VAL A 474 -10.58 -30.71 -41.04
CA VAL A 474 -10.25 -29.28 -41.03
C VAL A 474 -9.32 -29.02 -39.85
N GLN A 475 -8.28 -28.23 -40.11
CA GLN A 475 -7.33 -27.81 -39.08
C GLN A 475 -7.88 -26.57 -38.41
N HIS A 476 -8.37 -26.70 -37.18
CA HIS A 476 -8.66 -25.54 -36.34
C HIS A 476 -7.40 -25.11 -35.61
N VAL A 477 -7.21 -23.81 -35.43
CA VAL A 477 -6.13 -23.26 -34.62
C VAL A 477 -6.74 -22.72 -33.33
N LEU A 478 -6.44 -23.36 -32.22
CA LEU A 478 -6.80 -22.88 -30.88
C LEU A 478 -5.80 -21.81 -30.47
N THR A 479 -6.31 -20.62 -30.20
CA THR A 479 -5.59 -19.64 -29.38
C THR A 479 -6.07 -19.83 -27.94
N PRO A 480 -5.28 -20.46 -27.05
CA PRO A 480 -5.71 -20.79 -25.70
C PRO A 480 -5.92 -19.52 -24.86
N PRO A 481 -6.72 -19.60 -23.78
CA PRO A 481 -6.97 -18.44 -22.94
C PRO A 481 -5.66 -18.02 -22.27
N ARG A 482 -5.34 -16.72 -22.33
CA ARG A 482 -4.25 -16.14 -21.54
C ARG A 482 -4.62 -16.04 -20.08
N ARG A 483 -3.71 -16.51 -19.23
CA ARG A 483 -3.69 -16.22 -17.80
C ARG A 483 -2.40 -15.50 -17.49
N ALA A 484 -2.48 -14.20 -17.22
CA ALA A 484 -1.33 -13.44 -16.77
C ALA A 484 -0.86 -14.07 -15.44
N THR A 485 0.42 -14.46 -15.39
CA THR A 485 1.02 -14.87 -14.11
C THR A 485 1.19 -13.60 -13.28
N PRO A 486 0.58 -13.51 -12.08
CA PRO A 486 0.82 -12.39 -11.20
C PRO A 486 2.29 -12.38 -10.78
N LEU A 487 2.94 -11.23 -10.95
CA LEU A 487 4.31 -10.97 -10.55
C LEU A 487 4.29 -9.86 -9.51
N ASP A 488 4.91 -10.11 -8.37
CA ASP A 488 5.10 -9.09 -7.34
C ASP A 488 6.57 -8.75 -7.25
N LEU A 489 6.90 -7.52 -7.58
CA LEU A 489 8.27 -7.01 -7.58
C LEU A 489 8.43 -5.98 -6.46
N TYR A 490 9.14 -6.36 -5.40
CA TYR A 490 9.53 -5.45 -4.33
C TYR A 490 10.96 -4.97 -4.54
N VAL A 491 11.15 -3.66 -4.70
CA VAL A 491 12.47 -3.07 -4.91
C VAL A 491 13.04 -2.63 -3.57
N LEU A 492 14.21 -3.13 -3.22
CA LEU A 492 15.04 -2.62 -2.12
C LEU A 492 16.15 -1.78 -2.72
N LEU A 493 16.11 -0.47 -2.50
CA LEU A 493 17.03 0.48 -3.10
C LEU A 493 17.94 1.09 -2.04
N ASP A 494 19.25 0.98 -2.25
CA ASP A 494 20.22 1.76 -1.50
C ASP A 494 20.01 3.25 -1.79
N THR A 495 19.99 4.04 -0.73
CA THR A 495 19.84 5.49 -0.78
C THR A 495 20.95 6.20 0.01
N SER A 496 22.11 5.55 0.17
CA SER A 496 23.37 6.13 0.65
C SER A 496 23.86 7.30 -0.23
N GLU A 497 24.81 8.09 0.25
CA GLU A 497 25.40 9.19 -0.52
C GLU A 497 26.17 8.74 -1.77
N SER A 498 26.77 7.54 -1.77
CA SER A 498 27.49 7.02 -2.95
C SER A 498 26.55 6.77 -4.13
N MET A 499 25.26 6.53 -3.86
CA MET A 499 24.22 6.38 -4.88
C MET A 499 23.82 7.70 -5.54
N LEU A 500 24.32 8.86 -5.11
CA LEU A 500 23.87 10.18 -5.59
C LEU A 500 23.94 10.33 -7.10
N ASP A 501 25.02 9.88 -7.72
CA ASP A 501 25.24 10.01 -9.17
C ASP A 501 24.42 9.01 -10.00
N ASP A 502 24.00 7.88 -9.40
CA ASP A 502 23.27 6.83 -10.09
C ASP A 502 21.77 6.82 -9.82
N LEU A 503 21.30 7.43 -8.73
CA LEU A 503 19.92 7.31 -8.27
C LEU A 503 18.90 7.73 -9.35
N ASP A 504 19.17 8.80 -10.10
CA ASP A 504 18.30 9.26 -11.18
C ASP A 504 18.24 8.27 -12.36
N ARG A 505 19.37 7.66 -12.71
CA ARG A 505 19.44 6.62 -13.72
C ARG A 505 18.67 5.38 -13.28
N VAL A 506 18.86 4.96 -12.03
CA VAL A 506 18.17 3.80 -11.43
C VAL A 506 16.67 4.00 -11.43
N ARG A 507 16.17 5.18 -11.05
CA ARG A 507 14.74 5.52 -11.08
C ARG A 507 14.14 5.35 -12.47
N ALA A 508 14.80 5.91 -13.49
CA ALA A 508 14.36 5.82 -14.87
C ALA A 508 14.34 4.36 -15.36
N ASP A 509 15.39 3.59 -15.04
CA ASP A 509 15.50 2.18 -15.42
C ASP A 509 14.45 1.29 -14.73
N LEU A 510 14.16 1.52 -13.45
CA LEU A 510 13.13 0.80 -12.70
C LEU A 510 11.74 1.08 -13.26
N ALA A 511 11.42 2.34 -13.56
CA ALA A 511 10.15 2.68 -14.21
C ALA A 511 10.01 2.02 -15.59
N ALA A 512 11.09 2.02 -16.39
CA ALA A 512 11.13 1.37 -17.69
C ALA A 512 11.01 -0.17 -17.59
N LEU A 513 11.61 -0.79 -16.58
CA LEU A 513 11.47 -2.23 -16.30
C LEU A 513 10.01 -2.60 -16.05
N VAL A 514 9.33 -1.88 -15.15
CA VAL A 514 7.93 -2.12 -14.81
C VAL A 514 7.02 -1.96 -16.03
N ALA A 515 7.24 -0.90 -16.83
CA ALA A 515 6.51 -0.68 -18.08
C ALA A 515 6.73 -1.82 -19.08
N ARG A 516 7.97 -2.30 -19.22
CA ARG A 516 8.33 -3.41 -20.12
C ARG A 516 7.68 -4.72 -19.71
N LEU A 517 7.70 -5.08 -18.42
CA LEU A 517 7.06 -6.29 -17.91
C LEU A 517 5.54 -6.27 -18.14
N ARG A 518 4.90 -5.12 -17.94
CA ARG A 518 3.46 -4.93 -18.24
C ARG A 518 3.17 -5.00 -19.73
N ALA A 519 4.02 -4.42 -20.58
CA ALA A 519 3.89 -4.53 -22.04
C ALA A 519 4.02 -5.99 -22.55
N GLN A 520 4.73 -6.85 -21.80
CA GLN A 520 4.80 -8.29 -22.05
C GLN A 520 3.56 -9.06 -21.57
N GLY A 521 2.57 -8.39 -20.99
CA GLY A 521 1.31 -8.99 -20.53
C GLY A 521 1.38 -9.63 -19.14
N LEU A 522 2.40 -9.31 -18.34
CA LEU A 522 2.50 -9.75 -16.94
C LEU A 522 1.60 -8.89 -16.04
N ASP A 523 0.94 -9.51 -15.06
CA ASP A 523 0.18 -8.81 -14.03
C ASP A 523 1.12 -8.37 -12.90
N VAL A 524 1.83 -7.27 -13.15
CA VAL A 524 2.87 -6.76 -12.24
C VAL A 524 2.27 -5.82 -11.20
N GLN A 525 2.45 -6.19 -9.93
CA GLN A 525 2.36 -5.27 -8.79
C GLN A 525 3.75 -4.97 -8.24
N VAL A 526 3.93 -3.75 -7.76
CA VAL A 526 5.23 -3.22 -7.38
C VAL A 526 5.18 -2.58 -6.00
N GLY A 527 6.25 -2.75 -5.25
CA GLY A 527 6.49 -2.05 -3.99
C GLY A 527 7.94 -1.55 -3.92
N LEU A 528 8.21 -0.70 -2.94
CA LEU A 528 9.48 -0.02 -2.77
C LEU A 528 9.84 0.05 -1.29
N GLY A 529 11.03 -0.42 -0.94
CA GLY A 529 11.72 -0.12 0.30
C GLY A 529 13.05 0.55 0.00
N GLU A 530 13.52 1.36 0.92
CA GLU A 530 14.87 1.91 0.91
C GLU A 530 15.65 1.39 2.11
N PHE A 531 16.96 1.40 1.99
CA PHE A 531 17.85 1.14 3.09
C PHE A 531 19.08 2.04 2.99
N LYS A 532 19.63 2.36 4.16
CA LYS A 532 20.85 3.14 4.35
C LYS A 532 21.53 2.63 5.61
N GLY A 533 22.75 3.07 5.89
CA GLY A 533 23.26 3.05 7.26
C GLY A 533 24.09 4.28 7.58
N GLY A 534 24.61 4.33 8.81
CA GLY A 534 25.19 5.53 9.40
C GLY A 534 24.33 6.19 10.48
N GLU A 535 24.79 7.34 10.97
CA GLU A 535 24.29 7.91 12.21
C GLU A 535 22.93 8.62 12.10
N SER A 536 22.54 9.06 10.91
CA SER A 536 21.32 9.84 10.66
C SER A 536 20.27 9.12 9.80
N SER A 537 20.52 7.86 9.44
CA SER A 537 19.82 7.21 8.35
C SER A 537 18.98 5.99 8.79
N VAL A 538 17.98 5.65 7.97
CA VAL A 538 17.10 4.51 8.22
C VAL A 538 17.74 3.22 7.75
N ALA A 539 17.98 2.31 8.70
CA ALA A 539 18.39 0.92 8.46
C ALA A 539 17.56 0.22 7.37
N TYR A 540 16.25 0.45 7.41
CA TYR A 540 15.30 0.02 6.40
C TYR A 540 14.01 0.79 6.61
N ARG A 541 13.41 1.24 5.49
CA ARG A 541 12.08 1.83 5.47
C ARG A 541 11.31 1.31 4.27
N ARG A 542 10.14 0.73 4.51
CA ARG A 542 9.15 0.51 3.45
C ARG A 542 8.52 1.84 3.03
N VAL A 543 8.72 2.23 1.78
CA VAL A 543 8.23 3.48 1.19
C VAL A 543 6.86 3.28 0.54
N VAL A 544 6.71 2.19 -0.22
CA VAL A 544 5.47 1.83 -0.93
C VAL A 544 5.21 0.34 -0.77
N GLY A 545 4.01 -0.04 -0.32
CA GLY A 545 3.59 -1.45 -0.33
C GLY A 545 3.39 -2.02 -1.72
N ILE A 546 3.50 -3.34 -1.86
CA ILE A 546 3.18 -4.00 -3.13
C ILE A 546 1.72 -3.71 -3.48
N GLY A 547 1.52 -3.12 -4.66
CA GLY A 547 0.20 -2.77 -5.15
C GLY A 547 0.14 -2.55 -6.67
N PRO A 548 -1.07 -2.42 -7.23
CA PRO A 548 -1.27 -2.19 -8.66
C PRO A 548 -0.96 -0.74 -9.09
N ASP A 549 -0.89 0.20 -8.15
CA ASP A 549 -0.66 1.62 -8.40
C ASP A 549 0.82 1.92 -8.73
N VAL A 550 1.16 1.85 -10.02
CA VAL A 550 2.49 2.23 -10.52
C VAL A 550 2.75 3.74 -10.37
N GLY A 551 1.70 4.56 -10.27
CA GLY A 551 1.86 5.97 -9.95
C GLY A 551 2.42 6.18 -8.55
N ALA A 552 1.91 5.42 -7.55
CA ALA A 552 2.46 5.43 -6.19
C ALA A 552 3.92 4.97 -6.16
N PHE A 553 4.27 3.90 -6.88
CA PHE A 553 5.66 3.46 -7.02
C PHE A 553 6.56 4.52 -7.63
N THR A 554 6.13 5.17 -8.72
CA THR A 554 6.91 6.23 -9.40
C THR A 554 7.11 7.44 -8.51
N ARG A 555 6.07 7.86 -7.76
CA ARG A 555 6.19 8.94 -6.76
C ARG A 555 7.12 8.54 -5.61
N GLY A 556 7.05 7.29 -5.15
CA GLY A 556 7.96 6.74 -4.13
C GLY A 556 9.41 6.76 -4.59
N LEU A 557 9.69 6.38 -5.84
CA LEU A 557 11.03 6.49 -6.44
C LEU A 557 11.52 7.95 -6.44
N ALA A 558 10.66 8.88 -6.85
CA ALA A 558 10.99 10.31 -6.90
C ALA A 558 11.18 10.94 -5.50
N SER A 559 10.59 10.38 -4.44
CA SER A 559 10.75 10.87 -3.07
C SER A 559 12.06 10.45 -2.40
N LEU A 560 12.75 9.43 -2.92
CA LEU A 560 14.02 8.99 -2.37
C LEU A 560 15.07 10.12 -2.42
N ARG A 561 16.05 10.10 -1.53
CA ARG A 561 17.19 11.01 -1.55
C ARG A 561 18.42 10.21 -1.22
N ALA A 562 19.45 10.32 -2.06
CA ALA A 562 20.77 9.81 -1.75
C ALA A 562 21.39 10.76 -0.73
N ASP A 563 21.56 10.29 0.50
CA ASP A 563 22.16 11.05 1.59
C ASP A 563 22.74 10.11 2.65
N GLY A 564 23.51 10.68 3.56
CA GLY A 564 24.09 9.97 4.69
C GLY A 564 25.39 9.26 4.34
N PHE A 565 26.38 9.46 5.20
CA PHE A 565 27.60 8.66 5.23
C PHE A 565 27.36 7.45 6.13
N GLY A 566 27.67 6.24 5.66
CA GLY A 566 27.62 5.05 6.52
C GLY A 566 27.57 3.72 5.78
N GLU A 567 27.69 2.65 6.55
CA GLU A 567 27.65 1.26 6.06
C GLU A 567 26.25 0.87 5.56
N GLU A 568 26.14 0.28 4.37
CA GLU A 568 24.86 -0.17 3.82
C GLU A 568 24.20 -1.30 4.64
N ALA A 569 22.87 -1.21 4.84
CA ALA A 569 22.08 -2.12 5.67
C ALA A 569 21.34 -3.20 4.86
N GLN A 570 21.95 -3.74 3.79
CA GLN A 570 21.24 -4.55 2.79
C GLN A 570 20.62 -5.83 3.39
N LEU A 571 21.36 -6.55 4.24
CA LEU A 571 20.82 -7.78 4.86
C LEU A 571 19.72 -7.49 5.88
N ILE A 572 19.75 -6.33 6.53
CA ILE A 572 18.70 -5.91 7.45
C ILE A 572 17.45 -5.61 6.64
N ALA A 573 17.58 -4.86 5.55
CA ALA A 573 16.48 -4.59 4.63
C ALA A 573 15.86 -5.88 4.06
N LEU A 574 16.69 -6.86 3.67
CA LEU A 574 16.23 -8.16 3.20
C LEU A 574 15.47 -8.93 4.29
N GLU A 575 16.00 -8.99 5.51
CA GLU A 575 15.31 -9.61 6.64
C GLU A 575 13.97 -8.95 6.96
N GLN A 576 13.91 -7.63 6.88
CA GLN A 576 12.72 -6.86 7.22
C GLN A 576 11.69 -6.91 6.10
N ALA A 577 12.09 -6.89 4.84
CA ALA A 577 11.20 -7.15 3.71
C ALA A 577 10.57 -8.55 3.77
N LEU A 578 11.30 -9.54 4.30
CA LEU A 578 10.81 -10.91 4.49
C LEU A 578 9.88 -11.03 5.70
N THR A 579 10.30 -10.51 6.86
CA THR A 579 9.67 -10.85 8.15
C THR A 579 8.85 -9.71 8.74
N GLY A 580 9.23 -8.47 8.46
CA GLY A 580 8.67 -7.29 9.10
C GLY A 580 8.74 -7.34 10.62
N ARG A 581 9.62 -8.14 11.23
CA ARG A 581 9.62 -8.29 12.70
C ARG A 581 10.11 -7.05 13.44
N GLY A 582 10.66 -6.08 12.72
CA GLY A 582 11.38 -4.95 13.26
C GLY A 582 12.75 -5.37 13.77
N GLU A 583 13.52 -4.40 14.22
CA GLU A 583 14.84 -4.62 14.80
C GLU A 583 14.95 -3.76 16.04
N THR A 584 15.28 -4.35 17.20
CA THR A 584 15.51 -3.57 18.41
C THR A 584 16.96 -3.09 18.46
N SER A 585 17.21 -1.95 19.11
CA SER A 585 18.56 -1.43 19.35
C SER A 585 19.47 -2.40 20.13
N ALA A 586 18.89 -3.41 20.80
CA ALA A 586 19.60 -4.43 21.57
C ALA A 586 19.92 -5.72 20.79
N ALA A 587 19.40 -5.90 19.57
CA ALA A 587 19.61 -7.12 18.77
C ALA A 587 21.01 -7.23 18.14
N LEU A 588 21.93 -6.34 18.52
CA LEU A 588 23.13 -6.04 17.76
C LEU A 588 24.30 -6.87 18.29
N VAL A 589 24.77 -7.78 17.42
CA VAL A 589 25.94 -8.65 17.56
C VAL A 589 25.72 -9.83 18.53
N PRO A 590 25.74 -11.09 18.03
CA PRO A 590 25.75 -12.26 18.90
C PRO A 590 26.87 -12.13 19.93
N ALA A 591 26.58 -12.37 21.21
CA ALA A 591 27.60 -12.28 22.29
C ALA A 591 28.86 -13.12 22.01
N ALA A 592 28.72 -14.18 21.19
CA ALA A 592 29.80 -15.02 20.72
C ALA A 592 30.82 -14.30 19.83
N CYS A 593 30.45 -13.20 19.18
CA CYS A 593 31.30 -12.53 18.21
C CYS A 593 32.43 -11.70 18.79
N LYS A 594 32.48 -11.52 20.12
CA LYS A 594 33.60 -10.92 20.88
C LYS A 594 34.35 -9.84 20.08
N LEU A 595 33.60 -8.90 19.49
CA LEU A 595 34.17 -7.85 18.65
C LEU A 595 34.98 -6.93 19.56
N GLY A 596 36.28 -7.20 19.61
CA GLY A 596 37.21 -6.44 20.40
C GLY A 596 37.60 -5.16 19.65
N PRO A 597 37.97 -4.09 20.36
CA PRO A 597 38.51 -2.88 19.77
C PRO A 597 39.88 -3.09 19.09
N SER A 598 40.30 -4.32 18.83
CA SER A 598 41.53 -4.74 18.14
C SER A 598 41.27 -5.63 16.91
N ASP A 599 40.02 -5.90 16.53
CA ASP A 599 39.67 -6.64 15.31
C ASP A 599 40.01 -5.82 14.04
N PRO A 600 40.91 -6.27 13.14
CA PRO A 600 41.42 -5.50 12.00
C PRO A 600 40.39 -5.20 10.91
N ASP A 601 39.16 -5.71 11.03
CA ASP A 601 38.02 -5.25 10.24
C ASP A 601 37.66 -3.80 10.66
N ARG A 602 38.36 -2.86 10.03
CA ARG A 602 38.42 -1.41 10.31
C ARG A 602 37.06 -0.69 10.27
N PHE A 603 36.01 -1.35 9.79
CA PHE A 603 34.66 -0.83 9.63
C PHE A 603 33.73 -1.09 10.83
N VAL A 604 34.15 -1.90 11.81
CA VAL A 604 33.33 -2.23 12.99
C VAL A 604 33.52 -1.23 14.15
N ARG A 605 34.61 -0.45 14.16
CA ARG A 605 35.10 0.20 15.39
C ARG A 605 34.59 1.60 15.70
N SER A 606 33.95 2.32 14.77
CA SER A 606 33.57 3.73 15.01
C SER A 606 32.09 4.00 15.16
N GLU A 607 31.18 3.15 14.70
CA GLU A 607 29.76 3.49 14.71
C GLU A 607 28.96 2.53 15.59
N ARG A 608 28.78 2.92 16.86
CA ARG A 608 27.55 2.53 17.55
C ARG A 608 26.41 2.99 16.65
N ARG A 609 25.56 2.06 16.24
CA ARG A 609 24.35 2.41 15.50
C ARG A 609 23.56 3.46 16.27
N THR A 610 23.53 4.69 15.77
CA THR A 610 22.55 5.71 16.16
C THR A 610 21.37 5.73 15.18
N ALA A 611 21.46 5.01 14.05
CA ALA A 611 20.33 4.71 13.19
C ALA A 611 19.13 4.22 14.02
N PRO A 612 17.93 4.78 13.83
CA PRO A 612 16.74 4.35 14.53
C PRO A 612 16.49 2.85 14.32
N PRO A 613 15.97 2.13 15.33
CA PRO A 613 15.53 0.75 15.17
C PRO A 613 14.53 0.62 14.02
N VAL A 614 14.60 -0.48 13.27
CA VAL A 614 13.58 -0.74 12.25
C VAL A 614 12.26 -1.04 12.95
N THR A 615 11.23 -0.25 12.67
CA THR A 615 9.90 -0.54 13.24
C THR A 615 9.37 -1.87 12.70
N PRO A 616 8.63 -2.66 13.50
CA PRO A 616 7.97 -3.85 13.01
C PRO A 616 6.97 -3.56 11.86
N GLY A 617 6.38 -4.63 11.31
CA GLY A 617 5.45 -4.74 10.17
C GLY A 617 5.87 -4.10 8.84
N GLN A 618 7.17 -3.95 8.59
CA GLN A 618 7.68 -3.41 7.33
C GLN A 618 7.95 -4.47 6.24
N GLN A 619 7.37 -5.66 6.32
CA GLN A 619 7.48 -6.68 5.26
C GLN A 619 6.92 -6.20 3.92
N ALA A 620 7.27 -6.89 2.83
CA ALA A 620 6.90 -6.50 1.47
C ALA A 620 5.40 -6.69 1.13
N ASP A 621 4.68 -7.56 1.85
CA ASP A 621 3.27 -7.94 1.63
C ASP A 621 2.98 -8.55 0.24
N PHE A 622 3.70 -9.62 -0.12
CA PHE A 622 3.45 -10.34 -1.37
C PHE A 622 2.02 -10.90 -1.46
N ARG A 623 1.38 -10.73 -2.61
CA ARG A 623 0.08 -11.31 -2.94
C ARG A 623 0.14 -12.83 -2.96
N PRO A 624 -0.87 -13.50 -2.39
CA PRO A 624 -1.07 -14.92 -2.60
C PRO A 624 -1.07 -15.34 -4.08
N GLY A 625 -0.27 -16.35 -4.44
CA GLY A 625 -0.21 -16.91 -5.79
C GLY A 625 0.55 -16.09 -6.82
N ALA A 626 1.06 -14.91 -6.46
CA ALA A 626 2.05 -14.19 -7.26
C ALA A 626 3.41 -14.89 -7.19
N VAL A 627 4.25 -14.65 -8.20
CA VAL A 627 5.68 -14.95 -8.11
C VAL A 627 6.32 -13.80 -7.32
N PRO A 628 6.79 -14.03 -6.09
CA PRO A 628 7.35 -12.97 -5.27
C PRO A 628 8.82 -12.79 -5.60
N VAL A 629 9.20 -11.58 -5.98
CA VAL A 629 10.56 -11.20 -6.32
C VAL A 629 10.98 -9.99 -5.52
N VAL A 630 12.17 -10.07 -4.91
CA VAL A 630 12.87 -8.92 -4.33
C VAL A 630 14.03 -8.54 -5.25
N LEU A 631 14.05 -7.29 -5.70
CA LEU A 631 15.16 -6.69 -6.44
C LEU A 631 15.98 -5.83 -5.48
N THR A 632 17.20 -6.27 -5.17
CA THR A 632 18.16 -5.48 -4.39
C THR A 632 19.01 -4.63 -5.32
N VAL A 633 19.05 -3.32 -5.09
CA VAL A 633 19.83 -2.34 -5.84
C VAL A 633 20.86 -1.70 -4.91
N THR A 634 22.15 -1.79 -5.26
CA THR A 634 23.28 -1.29 -4.47
C THR A 634 24.49 -1.06 -5.39
N ASP A 635 25.42 -0.21 -4.99
CA ASP A 635 26.71 0.01 -5.63
C ASP A 635 27.88 -0.71 -4.92
N THR A 636 27.64 -1.38 -3.78
CA THR A 636 28.68 -2.08 -3.01
C THR A 636 28.31 -3.52 -2.58
N ASN A 637 29.28 -4.19 -1.93
CA ASN A 637 29.07 -5.50 -1.29
C ASN A 637 28.20 -5.39 -0.03
N PHE A 638 27.70 -6.52 0.47
CA PHE A 638 26.93 -6.48 1.70
C PHE A 638 27.81 -6.15 2.90
N LEU A 639 27.51 -5.00 3.52
CA LEU A 639 28.29 -4.43 4.60
C LEU A 639 27.81 -4.95 5.97
N ARG A 640 28.52 -4.57 7.03
CA ARG A 640 28.27 -5.05 8.40
C ARG A 640 27.87 -3.92 9.36
N PRO A 641 26.85 -3.10 9.05
CA PRO A 641 26.29 -2.28 10.10
C PRO A 641 25.80 -3.17 11.24
N ALA A 642 25.76 -2.62 12.44
CA ALA A 642 25.20 -3.33 13.58
C ALA A 642 23.77 -3.81 13.23
N GLY A 643 23.46 -5.07 13.54
CA GLY A 643 22.14 -5.66 13.24
C GLY A 643 22.13 -6.56 12.03
N THR A 644 23.17 -6.48 11.20
CA THR A 644 23.38 -7.38 10.09
C THR A 644 23.37 -8.82 10.60
N PRO A 645 22.55 -9.72 10.02
CA PRO A 645 22.62 -11.15 10.28
C PRO A 645 24.04 -11.67 10.11
N LEU A 646 24.57 -12.30 11.16
CA LEU A 646 25.92 -12.87 11.16
C LEU A 646 25.87 -14.40 11.32
N THR A 647 26.79 -15.06 10.65
CA THR A 647 27.08 -16.48 10.86
C THR A 647 27.70 -16.70 12.26
N PRO A 648 27.77 -17.95 12.77
CA PRO A 648 28.49 -18.25 14.01
C PRO A 648 29.98 -17.85 13.99
N ALA A 649 30.56 -17.69 12.80
CA ALA A 649 31.92 -17.20 12.59
C ALA A 649 32.01 -15.67 12.41
N CYS A 650 30.91 -14.95 12.68
CA CYS A 650 30.83 -13.48 12.70
C CYS A 650 31.09 -12.81 11.34
N ARG A 651 30.80 -13.53 10.27
CA ARG A 651 30.74 -13.03 8.89
C ARG A 651 29.29 -12.74 8.50
N VAL A 652 29.09 -11.80 7.59
CA VAL A 652 27.79 -11.50 6.94
C VAL A 652 27.11 -12.80 6.49
N ASP A 653 25.89 -13.06 6.95
CA ASP A 653 25.14 -14.30 6.66
C ASP A 653 24.26 -14.19 5.40
N VAL A 654 24.89 -13.86 4.26
CA VAL A 654 24.17 -13.77 2.97
C VAL A 654 23.47 -15.09 2.65
N ALA A 655 24.17 -16.20 2.86
CA ALA A 655 23.66 -17.53 2.57
C ALA A 655 22.44 -17.88 3.43
N GLY A 656 22.45 -17.60 4.73
CA GLY A 656 21.33 -17.88 5.61
C GLY A 656 20.11 -17.02 5.30
N VAL A 657 20.27 -15.73 5.00
CA VAL A 657 19.18 -14.84 4.56
C VAL A 657 18.58 -15.36 3.25
N ALA A 658 19.41 -15.63 2.24
CA ALA A 658 18.96 -16.13 0.95
C ALA A 658 18.27 -17.51 1.06
N GLN A 659 18.73 -18.38 1.97
CA GLN A 659 18.08 -19.66 2.22
C GLN A 659 16.69 -19.50 2.86
N ARG A 660 16.49 -18.49 3.71
CA ARG A 660 15.15 -18.14 4.24
C ARG A 660 14.23 -17.65 3.12
N TYR A 661 14.74 -16.82 2.20
CA TYR A 661 14.02 -16.40 1.01
C TYR A 661 13.59 -17.58 0.14
N ARG A 662 14.53 -18.48 -0.17
CA ARG A 662 14.25 -19.72 -0.91
C ARG A 662 13.17 -20.55 -0.23
N THR A 663 13.25 -20.69 1.09
CA THR A 663 12.25 -21.44 1.89
C THR A 663 10.87 -20.78 1.84
N ALA A 664 10.82 -19.45 1.79
CA ALA A 664 9.58 -18.68 1.59
C ALA A 664 9.09 -18.65 0.13
N GLY A 665 9.83 -19.24 -0.82
CA GLY A 665 9.50 -19.21 -2.24
C GLY A 665 9.74 -17.85 -2.92
N ILE A 666 10.59 -17.00 -2.32
CA ILE A 666 10.91 -15.65 -2.82
C ILE A 666 12.22 -15.68 -3.60
N TYR A 667 12.20 -15.11 -4.80
CA TYR A 667 13.38 -14.96 -5.65
C TYR A 667 14.08 -13.64 -5.37
N GLN A 668 15.38 -13.68 -5.13
CA GLN A 668 16.19 -12.46 -5.01
C GLN A 668 16.94 -12.21 -6.33
N VAL A 669 16.79 -11.03 -6.90
CA VAL A 669 17.56 -10.56 -8.06
C VAL A 669 18.37 -9.32 -7.68
N GLY A 670 19.42 -9.01 -8.43
CA GLY A 670 20.33 -7.91 -8.11
C GLY A 670 20.49 -6.88 -9.21
N LEU A 671 20.73 -5.63 -8.82
CA LEU A 671 21.23 -4.55 -9.66
C LEU A 671 22.49 -3.98 -9.00
N GLY A 672 23.65 -4.17 -9.63
CA GLY A 672 24.91 -3.57 -9.17
C GLY A 672 25.38 -2.51 -10.15
N LEU A 673 25.69 -1.30 -9.68
CA LEU A 673 25.78 -0.11 -10.55
C LEU A 673 27.21 0.18 -11.04
N ASP A 674 28.16 0.19 -10.12
CA ASP A 674 29.52 0.65 -10.40
C ASP A 674 30.53 -0.45 -10.74
N ASP A 675 30.23 -1.72 -10.45
CA ASP A 675 31.25 -2.76 -10.58
C ASP A 675 30.69 -4.17 -10.78
N VAL A 676 29.59 -4.30 -11.52
CA VAL A 676 29.07 -5.61 -11.97
C VAL A 676 29.96 -6.32 -12.99
N ASP A 677 31.09 -5.76 -13.36
CA ASP A 677 32.14 -6.51 -14.07
C ASP A 677 33.22 -7.03 -13.10
N ASN A 678 33.21 -6.55 -11.85
CA ASN A 678 34.03 -7.03 -10.75
C ASN A 678 33.26 -8.09 -9.94
N PRO A 679 33.54 -9.39 -10.14
CA PRO A 679 32.84 -10.47 -9.46
C PRO A 679 32.94 -10.41 -7.94
N GLN A 680 33.96 -9.72 -7.40
CA GLN A 680 34.12 -9.56 -5.95
C GLN A 680 33.16 -8.55 -5.35
N ARG A 681 32.70 -7.54 -6.11
CA ARG A 681 31.76 -6.49 -5.63
C ARG A 681 30.28 -6.83 -5.84
N ALA A 682 29.99 -7.79 -6.72
CA ALA A 682 28.64 -8.33 -6.89
C ALA A 682 28.47 -9.70 -6.21
N ALA A 683 29.47 -10.20 -5.49
CA ALA A 683 29.53 -11.57 -4.99
C ALA A 683 28.30 -11.93 -4.15
N ASP A 684 27.85 -11.02 -3.28
CA ASP A 684 26.73 -11.22 -2.38
C ASP A 684 25.38 -11.25 -3.13
N LEU A 685 25.19 -10.33 -4.09
CA LEU A 685 24.01 -10.32 -4.97
C LEU A 685 23.93 -11.62 -5.79
N LEU A 686 25.06 -12.07 -6.32
CA LEU A 686 25.15 -13.31 -7.11
C LEU A 686 24.87 -14.54 -6.26
N GLN A 687 25.40 -14.57 -5.03
CA GLN A 687 25.14 -15.64 -4.08
C GLN A 687 23.66 -15.70 -3.70
N GLY A 688 23.04 -14.55 -3.40
CA GLY A 688 21.61 -14.45 -3.10
C GLY A 688 20.73 -14.94 -4.25
N ALA A 689 21.02 -14.48 -5.48
CA ALA A 689 20.30 -14.91 -6.67
C ALA A 689 20.50 -16.40 -6.99
N ALA A 690 21.71 -16.93 -6.81
CA ALA A 690 21.99 -18.35 -7.01
C ALA A 690 21.23 -19.24 -6.00
N ILE A 691 21.25 -18.88 -4.71
CA ILE A 691 20.61 -19.66 -3.64
C ILE A 691 19.09 -19.65 -3.81
N THR A 692 18.49 -18.51 -4.17
CA THR A 692 17.04 -18.40 -4.40
C THR A 692 16.59 -18.97 -5.75
N GLY A 693 17.53 -19.35 -6.62
CA GLY A 693 17.23 -19.91 -7.94
C GLY A 693 16.81 -18.86 -8.98
N ALA A 694 17.08 -17.59 -8.71
CA ALA A 694 16.84 -16.49 -9.64
C ALA A 694 17.91 -16.48 -10.74
N LEU A 695 17.71 -17.28 -11.78
CA LEU A 695 18.68 -17.50 -12.84
C LEU A 695 18.28 -16.82 -14.16
N GLN A 696 19.27 -16.32 -14.88
CA GLN A 696 19.11 -15.71 -16.19
C GLN A 696 18.76 -16.76 -17.27
N PRO A 697 17.99 -16.38 -18.30
CA PRO A 697 17.88 -17.17 -19.53
C PRO A 697 19.22 -17.26 -20.27
N ALA A 698 19.45 -18.36 -20.98
CA ALA A 698 20.63 -18.51 -21.82
C ALA A 698 20.71 -17.39 -22.88
N GLY A 699 21.90 -16.82 -23.08
CA GLY A 699 22.15 -15.76 -24.07
C GLY A 699 21.73 -14.34 -23.65
N THR A 700 21.28 -14.13 -22.41
CA THR A 700 21.06 -12.77 -21.89
C THR A 700 22.36 -12.16 -21.37
N VAL A 701 22.46 -10.83 -21.42
CA VAL A 701 23.73 -10.08 -21.28
C VAL A 701 23.87 -9.41 -19.91
N CYS A 702 23.22 -9.94 -18.88
CA CYS A 702 23.41 -9.38 -17.55
C CYS A 702 24.79 -9.81 -17.01
N ALA A 703 25.68 -8.83 -16.86
CA ALA A 703 27.07 -8.95 -16.42
C ALA A 703 27.91 -9.96 -17.26
N PRO A 704 28.33 -9.59 -18.48
CA PRO A 704 29.20 -10.42 -19.31
C PRO A 704 30.62 -10.48 -18.71
N GLY A 705 30.81 -11.27 -17.64
CA GLY A 705 32.14 -11.42 -17.03
C GLY A 705 32.19 -12.23 -15.74
N ILE A 706 31.10 -12.35 -14.98
CA ILE A 706 31.18 -12.87 -13.61
C ILE A 706 30.89 -14.37 -13.48
N ALA A 707 29.98 -14.94 -14.28
CA ALA A 707 29.66 -16.36 -14.18
C ALA A 707 29.53 -16.99 -15.58
N ALA A 708 30.61 -17.60 -16.06
CA ALA A 708 30.59 -18.41 -17.27
C ALA A 708 29.86 -19.74 -16.99
N GLY A 709 28.54 -19.69 -16.92
CA GLY A 709 27.66 -20.85 -16.78
C GLY A 709 26.49 -20.76 -17.75
N PRO A 710 25.82 -21.89 -18.07
CA PRO A 710 24.69 -21.89 -19.00
C PRO A 710 23.48 -21.07 -18.52
N GLN A 711 23.39 -20.80 -17.21
CA GLN A 711 22.34 -19.97 -16.59
C GLN A 711 22.93 -19.19 -15.41
N PRO A 712 23.56 -18.04 -15.64
CA PRO A 712 24.16 -17.24 -14.56
C PRO A 712 23.07 -16.68 -13.62
N PRO A 713 23.40 -16.33 -12.37
CA PRO A 713 22.45 -15.66 -11.47
C PRO A 713 21.98 -14.31 -12.02
N ALA A 714 20.71 -13.95 -11.78
CA ALA A 714 20.06 -12.75 -12.32
C ALA A 714 20.48 -11.47 -11.59
N VAL A 715 21.71 -11.04 -11.86
CA VAL A 715 22.31 -9.77 -11.41
C VAL A 715 22.73 -8.96 -12.64
N CYS A 716 22.23 -7.74 -12.79
CA CYS A 716 22.44 -6.89 -13.97
C CYS A 716 23.02 -5.52 -13.58
N ARG A 717 23.44 -4.74 -14.58
CA ARG A 717 23.83 -3.33 -14.41
C ARG A 717 22.68 -2.34 -14.55
N ARG A 718 21.69 -2.72 -15.35
CA ARG A 718 20.49 -1.92 -15.61
C ARG A 718 19.25 -2.72 -15.27
N ALA A 719 18.27 -2.09 -14.65
CA ALA A 719 17.06 -2.79 -14.23
C ALA A 719 16.30 -3.35 -15.45
N VAL A 720 16.26 -2.63 -16.58
CA VAL A 720 15.58 -3.06 -17.81
C VAL A 720 16.11 -4.38 -18.39
N ASP A 721 17.37 -4.73 -18.10
CA ASP A 721 17.99 -5.96 -18.57
C ASP A 721 17.55 -7.18 -17.75
N LEU A 722 16.94 -6.99 -16.58
CA LEU A 722 16.31 -8.06 -15.79
C LEU A 722 14.99 -8.56 -16.38
N ALA A 723 14.37 -7.83 -17.31
CA ALA A 723 13.04 -8.17 -17.83
C ALA A 723 12.93 -9.62 -18.34
N PRO A 724 13.89 -10.17 -19.12
CA PRO A 724 13.84 -11.57 -19.54
C PRO A 724 13.92 -12.56 -18.37
N SER A 725 14.71 -12.27 -17.34
CA SER A 725 14.85 -13.10 -16.14
C SER A 725 13.57 -13.12 -15.32
N LEU A 726 12.97 -11.95 -15.08
CA LEU A 726 11.69 -11.83 -14.37
C LEU A 726 10.54 -12.49 -15.14
N ALA A 727 10.48 -12.29 -16.45
CA ALA A 727 9.53 -13.00 -17.30
C ALA A 727 9.74 -14.53 -17.18
N ARG A 728 11.00 -15.01 -17.20
CA ARG A 728 11.29 -16.43 -17.01
C ARG A 728 10.85 -16.96 -15.65
N LEU A 729 11.02 -16.21 -14.56
CA LEU A 729 10.55 -16.64 -13.23
C LEU A 729 9.03 -16.87 -13.22
N THR A 730 8.28 -16.00 -13.89
CA THR A 730 6.84 -16.22 -14.12
C THR A 730 6.54 -17.39 -15.05
N THR A 731 7.53 -17.85 -15.84
CA THR A 731 7.42 -19.06 -16.68
C THR A 731 7.68 -20.38 -15.94
N LEU A 732 8.49 -20.37 -14.88
CA LEU A 732 8.86 -21.59 -14.14
C LEU A 732 7.75 -22.09 -13.22
N THR A 733 6.83 -21.22 -12.82
CA THR A 733 5.81 -21.51 -11.79
C THR A 733 4.44 -21.89 -12.33
N ALA A 734 4.17 -21.77 -13.64
CA ALA A 734 2.88 -22.25 -14.15
C ALA A 734 2.93 -23.74 -14.40
N GLU A 735 2.01 -24.44 -13.77
CA GLU A 735 1.73 -25.82 -14.09
C GLU A 735 1.15 -25.90 -15.52
N PRO A 736 1.71 -26.77 -16.38
CA PRO A 736 1.06 -27.13 -17.62
C PRO A 736 -0.38 -27.55 -17.33
N VAL A 737 -1.35 -26.98 -18.05
CA VAL A 737 -2.76 -27.40 -17.91
C VAL A 737 -3.15 -28.27 -19.09
N ASP A 738 -4.09 -29.15 -18.85
CA ASP A 738 -4.66 -29.94 -19.92
C ASP A 738 -6.00 -29.37 -20.36
N LEU A 739 -6.18 -29.27 -21.67
CA LEU A 739 -7.43 -28.85 -22.29
C LEU A 739 -8.16 -30.08 -22.84
N GLU A 740 -9.41 -30.26 -22.45
CA GLU A 740 -10.28 -31.31 -22.98
C GLU A 740 -10.95 -30.80 -24.27
N ILE A 741 -11.06 -31.66 -25.27
CA ILE A 741 -11.74 -31.37 -26.53
C ILE A 741 -13.00 -32.21 -26.59
N ALA A 742 -14.14 -31.55 -26.37
CA ALA A 742 -15.44 -32.18 -26.34
C ALA A 742 -16.21 -31.90 -27.64
N VAL A 743 -17.03 -32.86 -28.05
CA VAL A 743 -18.00 -32.65 -29.13
C VAL A 743 -19.23 -31.96 -28.54
N ALA A 744 -19.70 -30.87 -29.17
CA ALA A 744 -20.89 -30.16 -28.71
C ALA A 744 -22.11 -31.10 -28.72
N ALA A 745 -22.95 -31.01 -27.70
CA ALA A 745 -24.09 -31.91 -27.51
C ALA A 745 -24.97 -31.97 -28.77
N GLY A 746 -25.32 -33.19 -29.20
CA GLY A 746 -26.15 -33.44 -30.39
C GLY A 746 -25.41 -33.48 -31.73
N SER A 747 -24.10 -33.18 -31.77
CA SER A 747 -23.32 -33.27 -33.01
C SER A 747 -23.13 -34.72 -33.44
N ARG A 748 -23.64 -35.08 -34.62
CA ARG A 748 -23.45 -36.42 -35.22
C ARG A 748 -22.37 -36.48 -36.30
N THR A 749 -21.92 -35.31 -36.77
CA THR A 749 -21.00 -35.17 -37.91
C THR A 749 -19.56 -34.85 -37.51
N VAL A 750 -19.26 -34.64 -36.23
CA VAL A 750 -17.96 -34.11 -35.77
C VAL A 750 -17.23 -35.15 -34.94
N ARG A 751 -15.95 -35.38 -35.25
CA ARG A 751 -15.04 -36.21 -34.46
C ARG A 751 -13.67 -35.52 -34.34
N PRO A 752 -13.30 -34.98 -33.18
CA PRO A 752 -11.94 -34.49 -32.97
C PRO A 752 -10.97 -35.67 -33.01
N GLN A 753 -9.80 -35.51 -33.63
CA GLN A 753 -8.79 -36.57 -33.68
C GLN A 753 -8.01 -36.69 -32.36
N VAL A 754 -8.03 -35.64 -31.55
CA VAL A 754 -7.45 -35.57 -30.21
C VAL A 754 -8.55 -35.25 -29.21
N ALA A 755 -8.61 -35.99 -28.11
CA ALA A 755 -9.58 -35.75 -27.03
C ALA A 755 -9.03 -34.77 -25.97
N ARG A 756 -7.71 -34.56 -25.95
CA ARG A 756 -7.02 -33.75 -24.95
C ARG A 756 -5.78 -33.11 -25.58
N LEU A 757 -5.55 -31.83 -25.29
CA LEU A 757 -4.25 -31.18 -25.46
C LEU A 757 -3.57 -31.18 -24.10
N ALA A 758 -2.54 -32.00 -23.94
CA ALA A 758 -1.79 -32.04 -22.70
C ALA A 758 -0.71 -30.95 -22.70
N GLY A 759 -0.42 -30.38 -21.53
CA GLY A 759 0.72 -29.49 -21.36
C GLY A 759 0.59 -28.12 -22.01
N VAL A 760 -0.62 -27.57 -22.12
CA VAL A 760 -0.85 -26.26 -22.74
C VAL A 760 -0.39 -25.15 -21.80
N ASP A 761 0.55 -24.33 -22.26
CA ASP A 761 0.97 -23.13 -21.55
C ASP A 761 -0.02 -21.98 -21.82
N LEU A 762 -0.81 -21.64 -20.80
CA LEU A 762 -1.79 -20.55 -20.86
C LEU A 762 -1.18 -19.14 -20.85
N ARG A 763 0.14 -18.95 -20.82
CA ARG A 763 0.74 -17.59 -20.77
C ARG A 763 1.06 -17.06 -22.16
N GLY A 764 1.70 -17.89 -22.98
CA GLY A 764 2.16 -17.51 -24.31
C GLY A 764 1.05 -17.39 -25.36
N ALA A 765 -0.14 -17.92 -25.07
CA ALA A 765 -1.19 -18.16 -26.08
C ALA A 765 -0.65 -18.85 -27.34
N LEU A 766 0.30 -19.78 -27.17
CA LEU A 766 0.89 -20.49 -28.31
C LEU A 766 -0.23 -21.22 -29.04
N PRO A 767 -0.44 -20.94 -30.33
CA PRO A 767 -1.54 -21.55 -31.06
C PRO A 767 -1.34 -23.08 -31.15
N ALA A 768 -2.37 -23.84 -30.84
CA ALA A 768 -2.39 -25.29 -30.97
C ALA A 768 -3.25 -25.71 -32.16
N VAL A 769 -2.72 -26.58 -33.02
CA VAL A 769 -3.49 -27.12 -34.16
C VAL A 769 -4.36 -28.28 -33.68
N LEU A 770 -5.63 -28.21 -34.02
CA LEU A 770 -6.69 -29.13 -33.65
C LEU A 770 -7.32 -29.72 -34.92
N PRO A 771 -6.85 -30.90 -35.36
CA PRO A 771 -7.48 -31.60 -36.47
C PRO A 771 -8.86 -32.13 -36.06
N VAL A 772 -9.90 -31.64 -36.73
CA VAL A 772 -11.30 -32.07 -36.51
C VAL A 772 -11.82 -32.71 -37.79
N THR A 773 -12.23 -33.98 -37.69
CA THR A 773 -12.81 -34.72 -38.80
C THR A 773 -14.33 -34.54 -38.83
N TYR A 774 -14.83 -34.05 -39.94
CA TYR A 774 -16.26 -33.96 -40.24
C TYR A 774 -16.66 -35.12 -41.15
N SER A 775 -17.69 -35.88 -40.80
CA SER A 775 -18.09 -37.10 -41.52
C SER A 775 -19.59 -37.21 -41.74
N CYS A 776 -19.96 -37.71 -42.92
CA CYS A 776 -21.32 -38.11 -43.30
C CYS A 776 -21.53 -39.64 -43.23
N GLN A 777 -20.66 -40.35 -42.52
CA GLN A 777 -20.76 -41.80 -42.36
C GLN A 777 -21.96 -42.17 -41.48
N GLY A 778 -22.85 -43.01 -42.00
CA GLY A 778 -24.06 -43.45 -41.29
C GLY A 778 -25.16 -42.40 -41.19
N LEU A 779 -25.05 -41.29 -41.95
CA LEU A 779 -26.07 -40.24 -42.01
C LEU A 779 -26.76 -40.25 -43.37
N SER A 780 -28.07 -39.96 -43.36
CA SER A 780 -28.85 -39.76 -44.58
C SER A 780 -28.42 -38.46 -45.28
N ALA A 781 -28.82 -38.28 -46.54
CA ALA A 781 -28.68 -36.99 -47.19
C ALA A 781 -29.44 -35.91 -46.41
N GLY A 782 -28.84 -34.74 -46.20
CA GLY A 782 -29.42 -33.69 -45.36
C GLY A 782 -28.40 -32.66 -44.86
N ARG A 783 -28.89 -31.65 -44.14
CA ARG A 783 -28.06 -30.65 -43.47
C ARG A 783 -27.97 -30.96 -41.98
N TYR A 784 -26.76 -30.94 -41.45
CA TYR A 784 -26.47 -31.23 -40.06
C TYR A 784 -25.67 -30.08 -39.45
N VAL A 785 -25.95 -29.78 -38.18
CA VAL A 785 -25.16 -28.84 -37.39
C VAL A 785 -24.37 -29.66 -36.37
N GLY A 786 -23.10 -29.31 -36.21
CA GLY A 786 -22.26 -29.87 -35.16
C GLY A 786 -21.27 -28.83 -34.65
N GLY A 787 -20.54 -29.16 -33.60
CA GLY A 787 -19.52 -28.29 -33.05
C GLY A 787 -18.49 -29.03 -32.21
N VAL A 788 -17.40 -28.34 -31.93
CA VAL A 788 -16.35 -28.77 -31.00
C VAL A 788 -16.17 -27.68 -29.95
N GLU A 789 -16.02 -28.08 -28.69
CA GLU A 789 -15.72 -27.23 -27.55
C GLU A 789 -14.33 -27.58 -27.01
N VAL A 790 -13.56 -26.56 -26.65
CA VAL A 790 -12.35 -26.74 -25.85
C VAL A 790 -12.69 -26.36 -24.42
N ARG A 791 -12.41 -27.25 -23.47
CA ARG A 791 -12.76 -27.12 -22.07
C ARG A 791 -11.50 -27.10 -21.19
N LEU A 792 -11.50 -26.21 -20.20
CA LEU A 792 -10.51 -26.17 -19.14
C LEU A 792 -11.21 -26.45 -17.81
N ALA A 793 -10.77 -27.50 -17.10
CA ALA A 793 -11.43 -27.97 -15.87
C ALA A 793 -12.96 -28.09 -16.01
N GLY A 794 -13.43 -28.66 -17.13
CA GLY A 794 -14.85 -28.87 -17.45
C GLY A 794 -15.61 -27.65 -17.98
N ARG A 795 -15.04 -26.44 -17.96
CA ARG A 795 -15.68 -25.23 -18.48
C ARG A 795 -15.27 -24.95 -19.92
N ALA A 796 -16.22 -24.73 -20.82
CA ALA A 796 -15.93 -24.34 -22.20
C ALA A 796 -15.24 -22.97 -22.25
N VAL A 797 -14.05 -22.93 -22.84
CA VAL A 797 -13.23 -21.72 -23.03
C VAL A 797 -13.19 -21.25 -24.48
N ALA A 798 -13.36 -22.16 -25.45
CA ALA A 798 -13.54 -21.86 -26.88
C ALA A 798 -14.52 -22.85 -27.52
N ALA A 799 -15.16 -22.44 -28.62
CA ALA A 799 -16.02 -23.31 -29.42
C ALA A 799 -15.91 -22.98 -30.91
N ALA A 800 -16.08 -24.01 -31.75
CA ALA A 800 -16.23 -23.86 -33.19
C ALA A 800 -17.48 -24.63 -33.65
N THR A 801 -18.21 -24.03 -34.59
CA THR A 801 -19.45 -24.58 -35.14
C THR A 801 -19.23 -25.06 -36.57
N ALA A 802 -20.02 -26.02 -37.03
CA ALA A 802 -19.96 -26.50 -38.40
C ALA A 802 -21.36 -26.80 -38.95
N ARG A 803 -21.57 -26.45 -40.21
CA ARG A 803 -22.72 -26.88 -41.01
C ARG A 803 -22.23 -27.85 -42.07
N VAL A 804 -22.68 -29.10 -41.97
CA VAL A 804 -22.28 -30.18 -42.88
C VAL A 804 -23.48 -30.61 -43.70
N THR A 805 -23.38 -30.50 -45.03
CA THR A 805 -24.39 -30.99 -45.96
C THR A 805 -23.95 -32.33 -46.53
N CYS A 806 -24.66 -33.40 -46.18
CA CYS A 806 -24.44 -34.73 -46.73
C CYS A 806 -25.25 -34.86 -48.02
N GLN A 807 -24.56 -35.01 -49.15
CA GLN A 807 -25.19 -35.23 -50.46
C GLN A 807 -25.51 -36.71 -50.67
N PRO A 808 -26.61 -37.04 -51.37
CA PRO A 808 -26.85 -38.41 -51.79
C PRO A 808 -25.67 -38.90 -52.65
N PRO A 809 -25.36 -40.21 -52.63
CA PRO A 809 -24.33 -40.75 -53.51
C PRO A 809 -24.68 -40.37 -54.96
N PRO A 810 -23.69 -39.98 -55.78
CA PRO A 810 -23.95 -39.66 -57.17
C PRO A 810 -24.66 -40.86 -57.82
N LEU A 811 -25.80 -40.60 -58.46
CA LEU A 811 -26.50 -41.62 -59.25
C LEU A 811 -25.48 -42.24 -60.18
N ALA A 812 -25.31 -43.57 -60.09
CA ALA A 812 -24.37 -44.29 -60.94
C ALA A 812 -24.61 -43.86 -62.39
N PRO A 813 -23.56 -43.49 -63.15
CA PRO A 813 -23.74 -43.17 -64.55
C PRO A 813 -24.43 -44.36 -65.23
N PRO A 814 -25.38 -44.12 -66.16
CA PRO A 814 -26.03 -45.19 -66.89
C PRO A 814 -24.96 -46.08 -67.53
N ALA A 815 -25.11 -47.39 -67.37
CA ALA A 815 -24.15 -48.39 -67.82
C ALA A 815 -23.68 -48.10 -69.26
N PRO A 816 -22.36 -48.05 -69.53
CA PRO A 816 -21.86 -47.83 -70.89
C PRO A 816 -22.32 -48.99 -71.79
N ARG A 817 -22.96 -48.66 -72.91
CA ARG A 817 -23.25 -49.63 -73.97
C ARG A 817 -21.93 -50.15 -74.55
N LEU A 818 -21.81 -51.47 -74.65
CA LEU A 818 -20.70 -52.16 -75.32
C LEU A 818 -20.49 -51.63 -76.75
N ALA A 819 -19.31 -51.10 -77.01
CA ALA A 819 -18.76 -50.95 -78.36
C ALA A 819 -17.53 -51.87 -78.48
N LEU A 820 -17.50 -52.65 -79.56
CA LEU A 820 -16.45 -53.59 -79.97
C LEU A 820 -15.14 -52.88 -80.38
N PRO A 821 -14.00 -53.60 -80.43
CA PRO A 821 -12.66 -53.03 -80.33
C PRO A 821 -12.04 -52.68 -81.69
N GLU A 822 -11.32 -51.56 -81.75
CA GLU A 822 -10.35 -51.29 -82.81
C GLU A 822 -8.94 -51.13 -82.21
N SER A 823 -8.09 -52.08 -82.59
CA SER A 823 -6.64 -52.03 -82.82
C SER A 823 -5.72 -51.16 -81.93
N LEU A 824 -4.94 -51.86 -81.11
CA LEU A 824 -3.47 -51.88 -81.06
C LEU A 824 -2.69 -50.63 -81.53
N ALA A 825 -2.07 -49.92 -80.58
CA ALA A 825 -0.74 -49.35 -80.74
C ALA A 825 0.03 -49.45 -79.42
N VAL A 826 1.15 -50.18 -79.49
CA VAL A 826 2.11 -50.43 -78.40
C VAL A 826 3.08 -49.25 -78.32
N THR A 827 3.19 -48.61 -77.16
CA THR A 827 4.44 -47.96 -76.72
C THR A 827 4.53 -48.00 -75.20
N ALA A 828 5.53 -48.72 -74.69
CA ALA A 828 5.91 -48.77 -73.28
C ALA A 828 6.61 -47.47 -72.84
N PRO A 829 6.49 -47.06 -71.56
CA PRO A 829 7.54 -46.30 -70.91
C PRO A 829 8.25 -47.15 -69.85
N VAL A 830 9.57 -47.14 -69.98
CA VAL A 830 10.57 -47.65 -69.05
C VAL A 830 10.49 -46.88 -67.72
N LEU A 831 10.58 -47.62 -66.61
CA LEU A 831 10.83 -47.09 -65.27
C LEU A 831 12.13 -46.25 -65.25
N ALA A 832 12.03 -45.00 -64.80
CA ALA A 832 13.17 -44.24 -64.28
C ALA A 832 12.84 -43.77 -62.85
N LEU A 833 13.51 -44.39 -61.87
CA LEU A 833 13.63 -43.87 -60.51
C LEU A 833 14.52 -42.62 -60.55
N LEU A 834 13.95 -41.46 -60.24
CA LEU A 834 14.68 -40.23 -59.93
C LEU A 834 14.31 -39.76 -58.51
N PRO A 835 15.28 -39.28 -57.71
CA PRO A 835 15.02 -38.70 -56.40
C PRO A 835 14.32 -37.33 -56.54
N PRO A 836 13.62 -36.85 -55.48
CA PRO A 836 12.93 -35.56 -55.52
C PRO A 836 13.92 -34.39 -55.69
N PRO A 837 13.51 -33.28 -56.33
CA PRO A 837 14.36 -32.11 -56.49
C PRO A 837 14.63 -31.44 -55.13
N ALA A 838 15.89 -31.05 -54.92
CA ALA A 838 16.28 -30.22 -53.80
C ALA A 838 15.55 -28.87 -53.86
N VAL A 839 14.96 -28.48 -52.73
CA VAL A 839 14.41 -27.15 -52.49
C VAL A 839 15.57 -26.13 -52.59
N PRO A 840 15.44 -25.04 -53.37
CA PRO A 840 16.48 -24.01 -53.39
C PRO A 840 16.57 -23.32 -52.03
N PRO A 841 17.79 -22.99 -51.54
CA PRO A 841 17.93 -22.19 -50.33
C PRO A 841 17.30 -20.79 -50.52
N PRO A 842 16.79 -20.17 -49.44
CA PRO A 842 16.30 -18.79 -49.51
C PRO A 842 17.42 -17.85 -50.00
N PRO A 843 17.07 -16.78 -50.74
CA PRO A 843 18.05 -15.80 -51.18
C PRO A 843 18.76 -15.18 -49.97
N PRO A 844 20.08 -14.93 -50.05
CA PRO A 844 20.79 -14.20 -49.01
C PRO A 844 20.19 -12.79 -48.88
N PRO A 845 20.14 -12.22 -47.66
CA PRO A 845 19.77 -10.81 -47.49
C PRO A 845 20.68 -9.93 -48.35
N PRO A 846 20.16 -8.81 -48.91
CA PRO A 846 20.95 -7.93 -49.74
C PRO A 846 22.17 -7.44 -48.96
N ALA A 847 23.35 -7.63 -49.55
CA ALA A 847 24.58 -6.99 -49.10
C ALA A 847 24.34 -5.48 -49.10
N GLN A 848 24.33 -4.89 -47.91
CA GLN A 848 24.34 -3.44 -47.77
C GLN A 848 25.67 -2.94 -48.34
N GLY A 849 25.57 -2.17 -49.40
CA GLY A 849 26.70 -1.48 -50.00
C GLY A 849 27.38 -0.59 -48.96
N LEU A 850 28.70 -0.69 -48.93
CA LEU A 850 29.60 0.32 -48.40
C LEU A 850 29.24 1.68 -49.00
N GLN A 851 28.56 2.52 -48.23
CA GLN A 851 28.57 3.96 -48.44
C GLN A 851 29.71 4.54 -47.61
N THR A 852 30.77 4.92 -48.31
CA THR A 852 31.78 5.87 -47.86
C THR A 852 31.10 7.23 -47.61
N GLN A 853 30.83 7.55 -46.35
CA GLN A 853 30.57 8.94 -45.96
C GLN A 853 31.87 9.58 -45.50
N ALA A 854 32.25 10.63 -46.23
CA ALA A 854 33.37 11.50 -45.96
C ALA A 854 33.19 12.18 -44.59
N GLN A 855 34.16 11.95 -43.71
CA GLN A 855 34.39 12.78 -42.53
C GLN A 855 34.82 14.18 -42.98
N THR A 856 34.03 15.18 -42.64
CA THR A 856 34.51 16.56 -42.51
C THR A 856 34.45 16.93 -41.03
N GLN A 857 35.63 16.98 -40.42
CA GLN A 857 35.86 17.63 -39.13
C GLN A 857 35.68 19.15 -39.28
N PRO A 858 35.22 19.80 -38.21
CA PRO A 858 35.98 20.93 -37.70
C PRO A 858 36.43 20.64 -36.27
N GLN A 859 37.74 20.44 -36.11
CA GLN A 859 38.41 20.64 -34.83
C GLN A 859 38.34 22.14 -34.50
N ALA A 860 37.68 22.50 -33.39
CA ALA A 860 37.91 23.75 -32.70
C ALA A 860 38.37 23.41 -31.28
N GLN A 861 39.62 23.82 -31.00
CA GLN A 861 40.29 23.69 -29.73
C GLN A 861 39.63 24.59 -28.68
N ALA A 862 39.34 24.04 -27.50
CA ALA A 862 39.15 24.80 -26.27
C ALA A 862 39.45 23.88 -25.06
N GLN A 863 40.73 23.63 -24.83
CA GLN A 863 41.24 23.12 -23.56
C GLN A 863 42.20 24.16 -22.98
N SER A 864 41.73 24.92 -22.00
CA SER A 864 42.54 25.52 -20.93
C SER A 864 41.63 26.32 -20.01
N GLN A 865 41.83 26.16 -18.70
CA GLN A 865 41.21 26.89 -17.57
C GLN A 865 39.98 26.23 -16.92
N LEU A 866 40.22 25.20 -16.11
CA LEU A 866 39.41 24.83 -14.94
C LEU A 866 40.31 24.06 -13.97
N GLN A 867 41.26 24.76 -13.36
CA GLN A 867 42.17 24.21 -12.33
C GLN A 867 42.42 25.19 -11.16
N THR A 868 41.61 26.23 -10.99
CA THR A 868 41.78 27.21 -9.89
C THR A 868 40.83 26.97 -8.70
N GLY A 869 39.80 26.13 -8.84
CA GLY A 869 38.79 25.97 -7.77
C GLY A 869 39.27 25.22 -6.51
N THR A 870 40.26 24.34 -6.62
CA THR A 870 40.72 23.54 -5.48
C THR A 870 41.76 24.26 -4.61
N GLN A 871 42.39 25.34 -5.12
CA GLN A 871 43.37 26.11 -4.36
C GLN A 871 42.70 27.17 -3.46
N ASP A 872 41.67 27.84 -3.95
CA ASP A 872 40.91 28.83 -3.17
C ASP A 872 40.19 28.19 -1.98
N GLN A 873 39.71 26.94 -2.16
CA GLN A 873 39.04 26.19 -1.09
C GLN A 873 40.02 25.74 0.01
N GLN A 874 41.26 25.41 -0.35
CA GLN A 874 42.31 25.09 0.63
C GLN A 874 42.80 26.33 1.38
N GLN A 875 42.85 27.51 0.75
CA GLN A 875 43.18 28.75 1.44
C GLN A 875 42.09 29.19 2.41
N ALA A 876 40.81 29.08 2.03
CA ALA A 876 39.69 29.40 2.92
C ALA A 876 39.62 28.47 4.16
N GLN A 877 39.97 27.18 3.99
CA GLN A 877 40.04 26.24 5.11
C GLN A 877 41.25 26.49 6.02
N ALA A 878 42.38 26.93 5.47
CA ALA A 878 43.55 27.31 6.26
C ALA A 878 43.32 28.60 7.07
N GLU A 879 42.63 29.59 6.49
CA GLU A 879 42.29 30.84 7.19
C GLU A 879 41.26 30.60 8.32
N LEU A 880 40.26 29.72 8.11
CA LEU A 880 39.32 29.34 9.15
C LEU A 880 39.99 28.57 10.29
N ALA A 881 40.96 27.72 9.98
CA ALA A 881 41.74 26.99 10.99
C ALA A 881 42.63 27.93 11.82
N LEU A 882 43.17 29.00 11.22
CA LEU A 882 43.94 30.02 11.93
C LEU A 882 43.05 30.86 12.85
N ALA A 883 41.87 31.27 12.38
CA ALA A 883 40.91 32.05 13.17
C ALA A 883 40.40 31.28 14.41
N LEU A 884 40.27 29.96 14.30
CA LEU A 884 39.87 29.09 15.43
C LEU A 884 41.03 28.79 16.40
N GLN A 885 42.28 29.08 16.04
CA GLN A 885 43.43 28.99 16.95
C GLN A 885 43.61 30.27 17.77
N ASP A 886 43.39 31.45 17.17
CA ASP A 886 43.46 32.73 17.91
C ASP A 886 42.38 32.81 19.01
N ASP A 887 41.19 32.25 18.78
CA ASP A 887 40.09 32.23 19.77
C ASP A 887 40.34 31.28 20.96
N ARG A 888 41.37 30.41 20.86
CA ARG A 888 41.79 29.49 21.94
C ARG A 888 42.92 30.04 22.80
N ASP A 889 43.66 31.03 22.32
CA ASP A 889 44.74 31.67 23.08
C ASP A 889 44.24 32.90 23.90
N GLU A 890 42.97 33.30 23.71
CA GLU A 890 42.28 34.33 24.54
C GLU A 890 41.35 33.76 25.63
N GLN A 891 41.34 32.43 25.85
CA GLN A 891 40.72 31.77 27.03
C GLN A 891 41.78 31.19 27.96
#